data_AF-K7R8A0-F1
#
_entry.id   AF-K7R8A0-F1
#
_cell.length_a   1.000
_cell.length_b   1.000
_cell.length_c   1.000
_cell.angle_alpha   90.00
_cell.angle_beta   90.00
_cell.angle_gamma   90.00
#
_symmetry.space_group_name_H-M   'P 1'
#
loop_
_entity.id
_entity.type
_entity.pdbx_description
1 polymer ?
#
loop_
_entity_poly.entity_id
_entity_poly.type
_entity_poly.pdbx_seq_one_letter_code
_entity_poly.pdbx_strand_id
1 'polypeptide(L)'
;MVHPTLLLPFPSARSLVEPLYPVWEKRLGPRAPALEKALPQAWREGLWRLLDQTRLLALRKRGFPPDPALTVVLLASPLDEDLEATLDALEGFFLGGESRGIEARLHLVFLLRTPEEFQAAARFPPLPDHPLPSRVWPLALWNRRGARLPREEHLRTWVQHFVEALLLTQAPLQPARGRDWMGLGLARMERAYPEAQELVPGLWEAIKEAGEGEPPPFCLPGPPRPASLSPYPPKPQRGDCFTYPEWEGPKWEEALHVRAQEEQAALDEALLPLEGSLRFPCVEEALGRGPKALEALLMTLREAQAELKAKQDRLLEELDEGLGLKGQRARFKRLKARKDRGRPVDPEEFAALEALFRELDGALEGGHLEALLERDREARDLQRKLAQLEQELAEGRETWNTQVEVPPPPKPQGFWARLRERFFSRPVPSSRSSLRKRLCDEAWSILGEAHEFHAAYAAKRERYGRIRQEYVFLRALLLALAEEEARIQEGLERIQGFRPKTPSRPANPLVVQLPGPRPPRSAYRQEAQRLLREGILDHLWSTEDLEALEEELLEGARRLLALTPPPGPLNPSPEAWALLVEAATPQVPVRTWPEHRAYAYVLGDAQGMRWGEPYGEEPWREGEVVLLRMVYPLVPEDLWREGAEPLAEEGEPLLEAAPPKDDLRPNPLLDEVLGLL
;
A
#
# COMPACT_ATOMS: atom_id res chain seq x y z
N MET A 1 30.97 24.17 -37.00
CA MET A 1 30.44 25.47 -37.46
C MET A 1 29.07 25.65 -36.81
N VAL A 2 28.57 26.87 -36.64
CA VAL A 2 27.19 27.13 -36.20
C VAL A 2 26.55 28.12 -37.16
N HIS A 3 25.27 27.98 -37.46
CA HIS A 3 24.56 28.89 -38.35
C HIS A 3 23.84 29.94 -37.50
N PRO A 4 24.19 31.23 -37.57
CA PRO A 4 23.47 32.27 -36.83
C PRO A 4 22.00 32.31 -37.28
N THR A 5 21.07 32.11 -36.34
CA THR A 5 19.63 32.03 -36.63
C THR A 5 18.85 33.08 -35.87
N LEU A 6 18.05 33.86 -36.61
CA LEU A 6 17.02 34.74 -36.06
C LEU A 6 15.66 34.04 -36.14
N LEU A 7 15.05 33.76 -34.99
CA LEU A 7 13.72 33.17 -34.88
C LEU A 7 12.67 34.26 -34.61
N LEU A 8 11.68 34.35 -35.50
CA LEU A 8 10.58 35.29 -35.45
C LEU A 8 9.26 34.53 -35.24
N PRO A 9 8.83 34.29 -33.99
CA PRO A 9 7.54 33.69 -33.70
C PRO A 9 6.43 34.74 -33.83
N PHE A 10 5.50 34.51 -34.75
CA PHE A 10 4.28 35.30 -34.87
C PHE A 10 3.28 34.96 -33.75
N PRO A 11 2.26 35.80 -33.49
CA PRO A 11 1.29 35.58 -32.43
C PRO A 11 0.68 34.17 -32.43
N SER A 12 0.36 33.65 -33.61
CA SER A 12 -0.20 32.32 -33.83
C SER A 12 0.72 31.17 -33.39
N ALA A 13 2.04 31.39 -33.29
CA ALA A 13 3.06 30.39 -32.98
C ALA A 13 3.63 30.49 -31.55
N ARG A 14 3.30 31.54 -30.79
CA ARG A 14 3.94 31.82 -29.48
C ARG A 14 3.78 30.68 -28.48
N SER A 15 2.59 30.06 -28.40
CA SER A 15 2.27 28.95 -27.49
C SER A 15 3.12 27.69 -27.73
N LEU A 16 3.67 27.53 -28.93
CA LEU A 16 4.59 26.46 -29.31
C LEU A 16 6.04 26.84 -29.01
N VAL A 17 6.42 28.10 -29.22
CA VAL A 17 7.82 28.54 -29.20
C VAL A 17 8.30 29.00 -27.82
N GLU A 18 7.51 29.76 -27.07
CA GLU A 18 7.93 30.32 -25.79
C GLU A 18 8.35 29.25 -24.75
N PRO A 19 7.64 28.11 -24.60
CA PRO A 19 8.06 27.03 -23.71
C PRO A 19 9.42 26.42 -24.07
N LEU A 20 9.89 26.58 -25.32
CA LEU A 20 11.16 26.05 -25.79
C LEU A 20 12.35 26.97 -25.49
N TYR A 21 12.14 28.23 -25.07
CA TYR A 21 13.24 29.14 -24.72
C TYR A 21 14.19 28.60 -23.64
N PRO A 22 13.71 28.18 -22.45
CA PRO A 22 14.59 27.60 -21.44
C PRO A 22 15.19 26.26 -21.90
N VAL A 23 14.47 25.50 -22.74
CA VAL A 23 14.94 24.24 -23.32
C VAL A 23 16.15 24.49 -24.22
N TRP A 24 16.08 25.45 -25.14
CA TRP A 24 17.18 25.81 -26.02
C TRP A 24 18.35 26.45 -25.29
N GLU A 25 18.12 27.26 -24.25
CA GLU A 25 19.21 27.81 -23.43
C GLU A 25 20.04 26.70 -22.78
N LYS A 26 19.37 25.72 -22.17
CA LYS A 26 20.02 24.55 -21.57
C LYS A 26 20.68 23.66 -22.63
N ARG A 27 19.97 23.36 -23.72
CA ARG A 27 20.42 22.42 -24.74
C ARG A 27 21.57 23.00 -25.57
N LEU A 28 21.45 24.22 -26.09
CA LEU A 28 22.49 24.84 -26.91
C LEU A 28 23.73 25.21 -26.08
N GLY A 29 23.57 25.50 -24.78
CA GLY A 29 24.66 25.76 -23.85
C GLY A 29 25.63 26.83 -24.36
N PRO A 30 26.92 26.53 -24.56
CA PRO A 30 27.90 27.51 -25.04
C PRO A 30 27.63 28.03 -26.46
N ARG A 31 26.78 27.33 -27.24
CA ARG A 31 26.31 27.70 -28.60
C ARG A 31 24.99 28.49 -28.59
N ALA A 32 24.36 28.68 -27.43
CA ALA A 32 23.12 29.48 -27.32
C ALA A 32 23.22 30.88 -27.96
N PRO A 33 24.39 31.57 -27.94
CA PRO A 33 24.54 32.82 -28.68
C PRO A 33 24.46 32.67 -30.21
N ALA A 34 24.24 31.50 -30.81
CA ALA A 34 23.93 31.41 -32.24
C ALA A 34 22.45 31.64 -32.55
N LEU A 35 21.56 31.63 -31.55
CA LEU A 35 20.12 31.80 -31.70
C LEU A 35 19.64 33.11 -31.08
N GLU A 36 19.04 34.01 -31.85
CA GLU A 36 18.30 35.17 -31.33
C GLU A 36 16.80 34.97 -31.56
N LYS A 37 15.99 35.34 -30.58
CA LYS A 37 14.53 35.34 -30.71
C LYS A 37 14.05 36.79 -30.66
N ALA A 38 13.21 37.20 -31.60
CA ALA A 38 12.66 38.55 -31.64
C ALA A 38 11.21 38.53 -32.08
N LEU A 39 10.42 39.49 -31.62
CA LEU A 39 9.07 39.69 -32.15
C LEU A 39 9.16 40.15 -33.62
N PRO A 40 8.16 39.81 -34.46
CA PRO A 40 8.14 40.24 -35.86
C PRO A 40 8.35 41.76 -36.00
N GLN A 41 7.71 42.60 -35.17
CA GLN A 41 7.87 44.06 -35.27
C GLN A 41 9.27 44.57 -34.86
N ALA A 42 10.04 43.77 -34.12
CA ALA A 42 11.37 44.12 -33.61
C ALA A 42 12.49 43.32 -34.28
N TRP A 43 12.24 42.73 -35.46
CA TRP A 43 13.18 41.83 -36.13
C TRP A 43 14.53 42.50 -36.41
N ARG A 44 14.56 43.81 -36.72
CA ARG A 44 15.81 44.56 -36.98
C ARG A 44 16.71 44.63 -35.75
N GLU A 45 16.14 44.92 -34.58
CA GLU A 45 16.90 44.95 -33.33
C GLU A 45 17.44 43.56 -32.98
N GLY A 46 16.62 42.52 -33.18
CA GLY A 46 17.02 41.14 -33.02
C GLY A 46 18.18 40.77 -33.97
N LEU A 47 18.09 41.14 -35.24
CA LEU A 47 19.15 40.91 -36.22
C LEU A 47 20.48 41.55 -35.78
N TRP A 48 20.45 42.80 -35.34
CA TRP A 48 21.66 43.48 -34.86
C TRP A 48 22.22 42.86 -33.57
N ARG A 49 21.35 42.40 -32.66
CA ARG A 49 21.78 41.63 -31.47
C ARG A 49 22.37 40.27 -31.83
N LEU A 50 21.91 39.64 -32.90
CA LEU A 50 22.48 38.39 -33.42
C LEU A 50 23.85 38.61 -34.05
N LEU A 51 24.00 39.73 -34.77
CA LEU A 51 25.24 40.14 -35.44
C LEU A 51 26.23 40.89 -34.54
N ASP A 52 25.91 41.08 -33.26
CA ASP A 52 26.78 41.79 -32.32
C ASP A 52 28.19 41.18 -32.31
N GLN A 53 29.19 42.05 -32.42
CA GLN A 53 30.57 41.60 -32.55
C GLN A 53 31.04 40.82 -31.32
N THR A 54 30.60 41.20 -30.13
CA THR A 54 30.95 40.52 -28.87
C THR A 54 30.41 39.09 -28.88
N ARG A 55 29.18 38.92 -29.33
CA ARG A 55 28.49 37.64 -29.49
C ARG A 55 29.21 36.71 -30.47
N LEU A 56 29.52 37.19 -31.66
CA LEU A 56 30.22 36.40 -32.70
C LEU A 56 31.66 36.04 -32.29
N LEU A 57 32.38 36.96 -31.65
CA LEU A 57 33.70 36.69 -31.10
C LEU A 57 33.66 35.67 -29.97
N ALA A 58 32.63 35.70 -29.11
CA ALA A 58 32.46 34.72 -28.05
C ALA A 58 32.25 33.30 -28.60
N LEU A 59 31.43 33.14 -29.63
CA LEU A 59 31.24 31.85 -30.32
C LEU A 59 32.57 31.34 -30.91
N ARG A 60 33.30 32.21 -31.61
CA ARG A 60 34.60 31.86 -32.21
C ARG A 60 35.65 31.46 -31.17
N LYS A 61 35.73 32.21 -30.05
CA LYS A 61 36.63 31.89 -28.92
C LYS A 61 36.32 30.53 -28.28
N ARG A 62 35.05 30.12 -28.30
CA ARG A 62 34.58 28.82 -27.79
C ARG A 62 34.73 27.67 -28.80
N GLY A 63 35.33 27.92 -29.97
CA GLY A 63 35.56 26.91 -31.00
C GLY A 63 34.37 26.67 -31.94
N PHE A 64 33.37 27.55 -31.94
CA PHE A 64 32.19 27.46 -32.80
C PHE A 64 32.21 28.59 -33.83
N PRO A 65 32.88 28.42 -34.99
CA PRO A 65 32.91 29.46 -36.01
C PRO A 65 31.49 29.65 -36.60
N PRO A 66 30.96 30.89 -36.62
CA PRO A 66 29.68 31.18 -37.24
C PRO A 66 29.77 31.09 -38.78
N ASP A 67 28.75 30.54 -39.42
CA ASP A 67 28.52 30.62 -40.87
C ASP A 67 28.37 32.10 -41.27
N PRO A 68 29.03 32.57 -42.35
CA PRO A 68 28.79 33.91 -42.90
C PRO A 68 27.33 34.14 -43.34
N ALA A 69 26.60 33.10 -43.71
CA ALA A 69 25.19 33.21 -44.04
C ALA A 69 24.30 33.18 -42.80
N LEU A 70 23.34 34.10 -42.75
CA LEU A 70 22.32 34.22 -41.73
C LEU A 70 21.08 33.40 -42.09
N THR A 71 20.55 32.67 -41.11
CA THR A 71 19.26 31.99 -41.23
C THR A 71 18.18 32.81 -40.52
N VAL A 72 17.07 33.08 -41.21
CA VAL A 72 15.90 33.74 -40.60
C VAL A 72 14.73 32.78 -40.69
N VAL A 73 14.17 32.43 -39.52
CA VAL A 73 13.03 31.51 -39.40
C VAL A 73 11.81 32.30 -38.97
N LEU A 74 10.78 32.31 -39.82
CA LEU A 74 9.47 32.84 -39.51
C LEU A 74 8.55 31.66 -39.18
N LEU A 75 8.05 31.60 -37.95
CA LEU A 75 7.04 30.63 -37.54
C LEU A 75 5.70 31.35 -37.43
N ALA A 76 4.77 31.07 -38.35
CA ALA A 76 3.55 31.85 -38.50
C ALA A 76 2.38 31.01 -39.02
N SER A 77 1.18 31.55 -38.88
CA SER A 77 0.02 31.20 -39.69
C SER A 77 0.09 32.04 -40.97
N PRO A 78 -0.28 31.50 -42.14
CA PRO A 78 -0.40 32.30 -43.36
C PRO A 78 -1.51 33.37 -43.27
N LEU A 79 -2.31 33.37 -42.20
CA LEU A 79 -3.33 34.37 -41.89
C LEU A 79 -2.87 35.45 -40.90
N ASP A 80 -1.63 35.39 -40.38
CA ASP A 80 -1.13 36.42 -39.47
C ASP A 80 -1.05 37.79 -40.18
N GLU A 81 -1.70 38.82 -39.60
CA GLU A 81 -1.91 40.13 -40.24
C GLU A 81 -0.60 40.82 -40.70
N ASP A 82 0.46 40.68 -39.91
CA ASP A 82 1.76 41.34 -40.16
C ASP A 82 2.71 40.53 -41.05
N LEU A 83 2.34 39.31 -41.48
CA LEU A 83 3.28 38.38 -42.14
C LEU A 83 3.81 38.92 -43.46
N GLU A 84 2.91 39.31 -44.38
CA GLU A 84 3.29 39.83 -45.70
C GLU A 84 4.11 41.12 -45.58
N ALA A 85 3.68 42.06 -44.74
CA ALA A 85 4.41 43.30 -44.49
C ALA A 85 5.81 43.07 -43.89
N THR A 86 5.94 42.08 -42.99
CA THR A 86 7.24 41.71 -42.41
C THR A 86 8.15 41.06 -43.44
N LEU A 87 7.61 40.20 -44.32
CA LEU A 87 8.35 39.58 -45.41
C LEU A 87 8.85 40.62 -46.41
N ASP A 88 7.99 41.53 -46.85
CA ASP A 88 8.38 42.63 -47.75
C ASP A 88 9.47 43.50 -47.13
N ALA A 89 9.40 43.76 -45.82
CA ALA A 89 10.41 44.52 -45.10
C ALA A 89 11.75 43.77 -44.97
N LEU A 90 11.72 42.44 -44.76
CA LEU A 90 12.91 41.59 -44.73
C LEU A 90 13.57 41.51 -46.11
N GLU A 91 12.78 41.26 -47.15
CA GLU A 91 13.25 41.20 -48.54
C GLU A 91 13.83 42.55 -48.98
N GLY A 92 13.11 43.65 -48.73
CA GLY A 92 13.59 45.00 -49.03
C GLY A 92 14.90 45.35 -48.31
N PHE A 93 15.11 44.84 -47.09
CA PHE A 93 16.37 45.03 -46.37
C PHE A 93 17.52 44.19 -46.95
N PHE A 94 17.31 42.87 -47.15
CA PHE A 94 18.36 41.95 -47.61
C PHE A 94 18.72 42.12 -49.10
N LEU A 95 17.79 42.61 -49.91
CA LEU A 95 18.03 42.97 -51.31
C LEU A 95 18.49 44.43 -51.47
N GLY A 96 18.33 45.23 -50.42
CA GLY A 96 18.69 46.65 -50.38
C GLY A 96 20.18 46.91 -50.15
N GLY A 97 20.57 48.19 -50.22
CA GLY A 97 21.95 48.62 -49.99
C GLY A 97 22.45 48.49 -48.54
N GLU A 98 21.52 48.43 -47.57
CA GLU A 98 21.81 48.41 -46.13
C GLU A 98 22.44 47.10 -45.64
N SER A 99 22.25 46.00 -46.38
CA SER A 99 22.68 44.65 -46.03
C SER A 99 23.83 44.13 -46.90
N ARG A 100 24.51 45.02 -47.65
CA ARG A 100 25.60 44.64 -48.57
C ARG A 100 26.66 43.77 -47.87
N GLY A 101 26.80 42.54 -48.35
CA GLY A 101 27.76 41.56 -47.83
C GLY A 101 27.18 40.59 -46.79
N ILE A 102 25.89 40.70 -46.46
CA ILE A 102 25.17 39.74 -45.63
C ILE A 102 24.41 38.78 -46.55
N GLU A 103 24.77 37.50 -46.51
CA GLU A 103 23.98 36.45 -47.14
C GLU A 103 22.88 36.00 -46.18
N ALA A 104 21.64 35.93 -46.64
CA ALA A 104 20.50 35.52 -45.82
C ALA A 104 19.68 34.41 -46.49
N ARG A 105 19.16 33.51 -45.66
CA ARG A 105 18.32 32.37 -46.05
C ARG A 105 17.03 32.41 -45.23
N LEU A 106 15.89 32.47 -45.90
CA LEU A 106 14.58 32.54 -45.25
C LEU A 106 13.94 31.16 -45.13
N HIS A 107 13.40 30.86 -43.95
CA HIS A 107 12.58 29.67 -43.69
C HIS A 107 11.21 30.13 -43.22
N LEU A 108 10.18 29.79 -43.98
CA LEU A 108 8.77 30.11 -43.68
C LEU A 108 8.09 28.84 -43.19
N VAL A 109 7.93 28.70 -41.88
CA VAL A 109 7.20 27.58 -41.28
C VAL A 109 5.75 27.98 -41.10
N PHE A 110 4.86 27.41 -41.91
CA PHE A 110 3.44 27.72 -41.89
C PHE A 110 2.66 26.70 -41.07
N LEU A 111 2.02 27.17 -40.01
CA LEU A 111 1.09 26.40 -39.21
C LEU A 111 -0.25 26.30 -39.95
N LEU A 112 -0.62 25.08 -40.36
CA LEU A 112 -1.81 24.75 -41.14
C LEU A 112 -2.76 23.91 -40.28
N ARG A 113 -3.61 24.58 -39.51
CA ARG A 113 -4.58 23.99 -38.56
C ARG A 113 -5.98 23.96 -39.16
N THR A 114 -6.33 25.00 -39.93
CA THR A 114 -7.67 25.15 -40.51
C THR A 114 -7.65 25.17 -42.04
N PRO A 115 -8.76 24.81 -42.72
CA PRO A 115 -8.84 24.87 -44.18
C PRO A 115 -8.47 26.24 -44.77
N GLU A 116 -8.81 27.32 -44.07
CA GLU A 116 -8.50 28.69 -44.49
C GLU A 116 -6.99 28.95 -44.50
N GLU A 117 -6.26 28.40 -43.53
CA GLU A 117 -4.79 28.49 -43.50
C GLU A 117 -4.17 27.71 -44.66
N PHE A 118 -4.68 26.52 -44.98
CA PHE A 118 -4.24 25.77 -46.17
C PHE A 118 -4.45 26.56 -47.47
N GLN A 119 -5.58 27.26 -47.60
CA GLN A 119 -5.85 28.09 -48.77
C GLN A 119 -4.95 29.34 -48.79
N ALA A 120 -4.75 29.99 -47.65
CA ALA A 120 -3.92 31.19 -47.53
C ALA A 120 -2.45 30.90 -47.83
N ALA A 121 -1.96 29.70 -47.50
CA ALA A 121 -0.58 29.30 -47.82
C ALA A 121 -0.27 29.36 -49.33
N ALA A 122 -1.28 29.21 -50.20
CA ALA A 122 -1.12 29.30 -51.66
C ALA A 122 -0.70 30.70 -52.16
N ARG A 123 -0.78 31.75 -51.33
CA ARG A 123 -0.25 33.09 -51.64
C ARG A 123 1.27 33.12 -51.79
N PHE A 124 1.96 32.10 -51.30
CA PHE A 124 3.42 31.98 -51.33
C PHE A 124 3.90 30.86 -52.26
N PRO A 125 3.56 30.83 -53.56
CA PRO A 125 3.89 29.72 -54.45
C PRO A 125 5.41 29.59 -54.67
N PRO A 126 5.94 28.40 -55.03
CA PRO A 126 7.33 28.25 -55.44
C PRO A 126 7.73 29.26 -56.53
N LEU A 127 8.89 29.89 -56.38
CA LEU A 127 9.40 30.93 -57.27
C LEU A 127 10.92 30.73 -57.47
N PRO A 128 11.35 29.93 -58.48
CA PRO A 128 12.76 29.56 -58.66
C PRO A 128 13.73 30.72 -58.87
N ASP A 129 13.22 31.83 -59.40
CA ASP A 129 13.99 33.05 -59.65
C ASP A 129 13.83 34.10 -58.53
N HIS A 130 13.27 33.72 -57.37
CA HIS A 130 13.23 34.62 -56.22
C HIS A 130 14.66 35.01 -55.83
N PRO A 131 15.03 36.32 -55.83
CA PRO A 131 16.39 36.76 -55.53
C PRO A 131 16.90 36.36 -54.13
N LEU A 132 16.01 36.17 -53.15
CA LEU A 132 16.37 35.75 -51.79
C LEU A 132 16.08 34.25 -51.59
N PRO A 133 17.10 33.41 -51.30
CA PRO A 133 16.89 31.98 -51.03
C PRO A 133 15.90 31.76 -49.89
N SER A 134 14.78 31.13 -50.20
CA SER A 134 13.64 30.99 -49.31
C SER A 134 13.07 29.58 -49.38
N ARG A 135 12.63 29.03 -48.25
CA ARG A 135 11.97 27.72 -48.20
C ARG A 135 10.72 27.75 -47.35
N VAL A 136 9.63 27.22 -47.89
CA VAL A 136 8.37 27.06 -47.16
C VAL A 136 8.25 25.63 -46.61
N TRP A 137 7.90 25.54 -45.32
CA TRP A 137 7.67 24.33 -44.56
C TRP A 137 6.23 24.31 -44.06
N PRO A 138 5.31 23.61 -44.76
CA PRO A 138 3.96 23.45 -44.25
C PRO A 138 3.95 22.46 -43.07
N LEU A 139 3.30 22.85 -41.97
CA LEU A 139 3.24 22.09 -40.72
C LEU A 139 1.80 22.00 -40.23
N ALA A 140 1.26 20.78 -40.17
CA ALA A 140 -0.11 20.48 -39.74
C ALA A 140 -0.12 19.53 -38.53
N LEU A 141 -1.31 19.35 -37.93
CA LEU A 141 -1.52 18.40 -36.83
C LEU A 141 -1.74 16.97 -37.28
N TRP A 142 -1.81 16.71 -38.57
CA TRP A 142 -2.03 15.37 -39.12
C TRP A 142 -1.08 15.13 -40.29
N ASN A 143 -0.73 13.87 -40.49
CA ASN A 143 0.04 13.41 -41.63
C ASN A 143 -0.87 12.70 -42.65
N ARG A 144 -0.27 12.24 -43.75
CA ARG A 144 -1.00 11.52 -44.80
C ARG A 144 -1.53 10.14 -44.39
N ARG A 145 -0.97 9.51 -43.35
CA ARG A 145 -1.47 8.24 -42.78
C ARG A 145 -2.79 8.42 -42.00
N GLY A 146 -3.30 9.64 -41.87
CA GLY A 146 -4.45 9.94 -41.01
C GLY A 146 -4.08 9.95 -39.52
N ALA A 147 -2.79 9.83 -39.17
CA ALA A 147 -2.33 9.95 -37.79
C ALA A 147 -2.38 11.42 -37.38
N ARG A 148 -3.39 11.76 -36.56
CA ARG A 148 -3.55 13.08 -35.97
C ARG A 148 -2.81 13.14 -34.64
N LEU A 149 -1.99 14.17 -34.46
CA LEU A 149 -1.50 14.54 -33.14
C LEU A 149 -2.69 14.99 -32.29
N PRO A 150 -2.95 14.33 -31.14
CA PRO A 150 -4.12 14.64 -30.32
C PRO A 150 -4.05 16.04 -29.70
N ARG A 151 -2.84 16.62 -29.62
CA ARG A 151 -2.60 17.93 -29.02
C ARG A 151 -1.57 18.71 -29.83
N GLU A 152 -1.80 20.02 -29.95
CA GLU A 152 -0.90 20.94 -30.65
C GLU A 152 0.49 21.02 -29.99
N GLU A 153 0.56 20.88 -28.67
CA GLU A 153 1.81 20.86 -27.90
C GLU A 153 2.81 19.79 -28.35
N HIS A 154 2.35 18.73 -29.01
CA HIS A 154 3.25 17.71 -29.56
C HIS A 154 4.15 18.25 -30.68
N LEU A 155 3.68 19.26 -31.43
CA LEU A 155 4.48 19.96 -32.45
C LEU A 155 5.69 20.70 -31.86
N ARG A 156 5.73 20.93 -30.54
CA ARG A 156 6.92 21.51 -29.89
C ARG A 156 8.17 20.68 -30.15
N THR A 157 8.05 19.34 -30.21
CA THR A 157 9.17 18.45 -30.56
C THR A 157 9.68 18.74 -31.97
N TRP A 158 8.77 18.92 -32.93
CA TRP A 158 9.13 19.27 -34.31
C TRP A 158 9.84 20.62 -34.37
N VAL A 159 9.26 21.66 -33.76
CA VAL A 159 9.82 23.03 -33.77
C VAL A 159 11.18 23.08 -33.08
N GLN A 160 11.30 22.40 -31.94
CA GLN A 160 12.54 22.32 -31.18
C GLN A 160 13.68 21.80 -32.05
N HIS A 161 13.50 20.62 -32.65
CA HIS A 161 14.57 19.95 -33.38
C HIS A 161 14.79 20.53 -34.78
N PHE A 162 13.77 21.14 -35.40
CA PHE A 162 13.94 21.90 -36.64
C PHE A 162 14.91 23.08 -36.44
N VAL A 163 14.68 23.89 -35.40
CA VAL A 163 15.56 25.02 -35.07
C VAL A 163 16.95 24.54 -34.65
N GLU A 164 17.03 23.49 -33.82
CA GLU A 164 18.33 22.90 -33.43
C GLU A 164 19.11 22.37 -34.64
N ALA A 165 18.44 21.71 -35.59
CA ALA A 165 19.07 21.21 -36.83
C ALA A 165 19.60 22.37 -37.68
N LEU A 166 18.80 23.42 -37.92
CA LEU A 166 19.25 24.59 -38.68
C LEU A 166 20.48 25.26 -38.07
N LEU A 167 20.55 25.35 -36.74
CA LEU A 167 21.65 25.99 -36.02
C LEU A 167 22.94 25.16 -36.01
N LEU A 168 22.82 23.84 -35.88
CA LEU A 168 23.92 22.98 -35.45
C LEU A 168 24.40 21.99 -36.51
N THR A 169 23.65 21.76 -37.58
CA THR A 169 23.89 20.66 -38.51
C THR A 169 24.01 21.13 -39.94
N GLN A 170 24.57 20.27 -40.79
CA GLN A 170 24.63 20.47 -42.24
C GLN A 170 23.50 19.70 -42.96
N ALA A 171 22.44 19.32 -42.23
CA ALA A 171 21.26 18.73 -42.83
C ALA A 171 20.77 19.61 -43.99
N PRO A 172 20.28 19.05 -45.11
CA PRO A 172 19.95 19.79 -46.33
C PRO A 172 18.65 20.61 -46.22
N LEU A 173 18.48 21.30 -45.10
CA LEU A 173 17.36 22.17 -44.78
C LEU A 173 17.51 23.56 -45.41
N GLN A 174 18.74 24.01 -45.66
CA GLN A 174 19.03 25.36 -46.17
C GLN A 174 18.57 25.51 -47.63
N PRO A 175 17.81 26.57 -47.98
CA PRO A 175 17.49 26.87 -49.37
C PRO A 175 18.75 27.31 -50.14
N ALA A 176 18.89 26.82 -51.37
CA ALA A 176 20.05 27.15 -52.22
C ALA A 176 19.76 28.32 -53.18
N ARG A 177 18.56 28.39 -53.76
CA ARG A 177 18.13 29.42 -54.70
C ARG A 177 16.61 29.47 -54.79
N GLY A 178 16.07 30.67 -55.02
CA GLY A 178 14.63 30.84 -55.25
C GLY A 178 13.81 30.56 -53.99
N ARG A 179 12.49 30.51 -54.17
CA ARG A 179 11.53 30.02 -53.18
C ARG A 179 11.10 28.60 -53.54
N ASP A 180 11.39 27.64 -52.69
CA ASP A 180 10.90 26.26 -52.82
C ASP A 180 10.00 25.86 -51.64
N TRP A 181 9.27 24.76 -51.79
CA TRP A 181 8.48 24.15 -50.71
C TRP A 181 8.97 22.73 -50.46
N MET A 182 9.04 22.37 -49.19
CA MET A 182 9.42 21.02 -48.76
C MET A 182 8.57 20.57 -47.58
N GLY A 183 8.13 19.32 -47.61
CA GLY A 183 7.51 18.66 -46.46
C GLY A 183 8.60 18.13 -45.55
N LEU A 184 8.45 18.30 -44.23
CA LEU A 184 9.39 17.78 -43.25
C LEU A 184 8.66 17.00 -42.16
N GLY A 185 9.05 15.75 -42.01
CA GLY A 185 8.70 14.90 -40.88
C GLY A 185 9.88 14.85 -39.92
N LEU A 186 9.58 14.96 -38.63
CA LEU A 186 10.59 14.97 -37.59
C LEU A 186 10.08 14.20 -36.39
N ALA A 187 10.82 13.17 -36.00
CA ALA A 187 10.62 12.47 -34.75
C ALA A 187 11.95 12.22 -34.03
N ARG A 188 11.86 12.11 -32.71
CA ARG A 188 12.99 11.81 -31.83
C ARG A 188 12.84 10.40 -31.30
N MET A 189 13.94 9.66 -31.27
CA MET A 189 14.10 8.49 -30.44
C MET A 189 15.02 8.83 -29.27
N GLU A 190 14.58 8.47 -28.07
CA GLU A 190 15.38 8.61 -26.87
C GLU A 190 15.22 7.39 -25.98
N ARG A 191 16.20 7.18 -25.11
CA ARG A 191 16.07 6.17 -24.07
C ARG A 191 15.31 6.81 -22.90
N ALA A 192 14.17 6.24 -22.52
CA ALA A 192 13.42 6.72 -21.36
C ALA A 192 14.34 6.72 -20.14
N TYR A 193 14.35 7.80 -19.38
CA TYR A 193 14.95 7.80 -18.06
C TYR A 193 13.78 7.82 -17.07
N PRO A 194 13.71 6.84 -16.14
CA PRO A 194 12.56 6.75 -15.27
C PRO A 194 12.45 8.01 -14.42
N GLU A 195 11.24 8.44 -14.13
CA GLU A 195 11.01 9.41 -13.07
C GLU A 195 10.82 8.71 -11.73
N ALA A 196 11.04 9.42 -10.62
CA ALA A 196 10.85 8.85 -9.29
C ALA A 196 9.44 8.24 -9.14
N GLN A 197 8.41 8.94 -9.62
CA GLN A 197 7.03 8.46 -9.55
C GLN A 197 6.81 7.13 -10.31
N GLU A 198 7.53 6.88 -11.40
CA GLU A 198 7.42 5.64 -12.18
C GLU A 198 8.07 4.44 -11.48
N LEU A 199 8.97 4.69 -10.53
CA LEU A 199 9.64 3.65 -9.75
C LEU A 199 8.81 3.21 -8.54
N VAL A 200 7.84 4.03 -8.10
CA VAL A 200 7.01 3.77 -6.90
C VAL A 200 6.28 2.42 -6.96
N PRO A 201 5.59 2.03 -8.06
CA PRO A 201 4.95 0.73 -8.13
C PRO A 201 5.92 -0.42 -7.93
N GLY A 202 7.11 -0.34 -8.53
CA GLY A 202 8.16 -1.36 -8.36
C GLY A 202 8.71 -1.43 -6.94
N LEU A 203 8.81 -0.29 -6.25
CA LEU A 203 9.20 -0.21 -4.84
C LEU A 203 8.12 -0.80 -3.92
N TRP A 204 6.85 -0.53 -4.21
CA TRP A 204 5.74 -1.13 -3.47
C TRP A 204 5.68 -2.65 -3.62
N GLU A 205 5.86 -3.17 -4.84
CA GLU A 205 5.99 -4.61 -5.06
C GLU A 205 7.18 -5.20 -4.27
N ALA A 206 8.32 -4.49 -4.24
CA ALA A 206 9.47 -4.92 -3.46
C ALA A 206 9.18 -4.92 -1.95
N ILE A 207 8.40 -3.98 -1.42
CA ILE A 207 7.96 -3.97 0.00
C ILE A 207 7.04 -5.16 0.30
N LYS A 208 6.08 -5.45 -0.57
CA LYS A 208 5.19 -6.61 -0.41
C LYS A 208 5.94 -7.94 -0.42
N GLU A 209 6.96 -8.04 -1.27
CA GLU A 209 7.81 -9.23 -1.34
C GLU A 209 8.89 -9.27 -0.25
N ALA A 210 9.20 -8.13 0.38
CA ALA A 210 10.23 -8.00 1.39
C ALA A 210 9.77 -8.53 2.75
N GLY A 211 10.77 -8.97 3.51
CA GLY A 211 10.63 -9.49 4.85
C GLY A 211 11.17 -10.91 5.02
N GLU A 212 11.59 -11.19 6.23
CA GLU A 212 11.96 -12.54 6.66
C GLU A 212 10.67 -13.30 6.94
N GLY A 213 10.53 -14.51 6.38
CA GLY A 213 9.34 -15.35 6.62
C GLY A 213 9.31 -15.99 8.01
N GLU A 214 10.24 -15.64 8.89
CA GLU A 214 10.31 -16.15 10.25
C GLU A 214 9.49 -15.23 11.18
N PRO A 215 8.50 -15.78 11.91
CA PRO A 215 7.69 -14.98 12.81
C PRO A 215 8.55 -14.47 13.99
N PRO A 216 8.30 -13.26 14.48
CA PRO A 216 8.91 -12.80 15.72
C PRO A 216 8.53 -13.71 16.90
N PRO A 217 9.35 -13.75 17.97
CA PRO A 217 9.09 -14.61 19.12
C PRO A 217 7.74 -14.26 19.76
N PHE A 218 6.81 -15.20 19.70
CA PHE A 218 5.47 -15.06 20.26
C PHE A 218 5.44 -15.61 21.69
N CYS A 219 4.99 -14.81 22.65
CA CYS A 219 4.89 -15.19 24.05
C CYS A 219 3.49 -14.88 24.60
N LEU A 220 2.83 -15.90 25.14
CA LEU A 220 1.54 -15.75 25.79
C LEU A 220 1.73 -15.28 27.24
N PRO A 221 0.78 -14.49 27.80
CA PRO A 221 0.76 -14.19 29.23
C PRO A 221 0.68 -15.49 30.05
N GLY A 222 1.32 -15.48 31.22
CA GLY A 222 1.32 -16.63 32.12
C GLY A 222 -0.07 -16.88 32.74
N PRO A 223 -0.38 -18.13 33.12
CA PRO A 223 -1.63 -18.44 33.81
C PRO A 223 -1.69 -17.77 35.20
N PRO A 224 -2.90 -17.62 35.79
CA PRO A 224 -3.05 -17.08 37.14
C PRO A 224 -2.23 -17.87 38.15
N ARG A 225 -1.59 -17.17 39.08
CA ARG A 225 -0.81 -17.81 40.14
C ARG A 225 -1.75 -18.56 41.09
N PRO A 226 -1.35 -19.74 41.59
CA PRO A 226 -2.14 -20.40 42.63
C PRO A 226 -2.25 -19.50 43.87
N ALA A 227 -3.43 -19.49 44.49
CA ALA A 227 -3.67 -18.75 45.73
C ALA A 227 -2.66 -19.15 46.81
N SER A 228 -2.40 -18.24 47.75
CA SER A 228 -1.42 -18.48 48.80
C SER A 228 -1.88 -19.66 49.68
N LEU A 229 -0.92 -20.39 50.28
CA LEU A 229 -1.20 -21.49 51.21
C LEU A 229 -1.75 -20.98 52.57
N SER A 230 -2.64 -19.99 52.55
CA SER A 230 -3.42 -19.58 53.73
C SER A 230 -4.00 -20.86 54.36
N PRO A 231 -3.54 -21.24 55.57
CA PRO A 231 -3.83 -22.54 56.12
C PRO A 231 -5.31 -22.61 56.49
N TYR A 232 -5.95 -23.71 56.13
CA TYR A 232 -7.29 -24.02 56.62
C TYR A 232 -7.32 -24.08 58.15
N PRO A 233 -8.49 -23.89 58.78
CA PRO A 233 -8.62 -24.02 60.23
C PRO A 233 -7.99 -25.34 60.73
N PRO A 234 -7.14 -25.29 61.78
CA PRO A 234 -6.48 -26.49 62.30
C PRO A 234 -7.51 -27.45 62.88
N LYS A 235 -7.19 -28.75 62.92
CA LYS A 235 -8.07 -29.75 63.53
C LYS A 235 -8.36 -29.37 64.99
N PRO A 236 -9.65 -29.33 65.41
CA PRO A 236 -10.01 -28.93 66.77
C PRO A 236 -9.29 -29.82 67.79
N GLN A 237 -8.58 -29.20 68.74
CA GLN A 237 -7.90 -29.91 69.83
C GLN A 237 -8.81 -29.93 71.06
N ARG A 238 -8.89 -31.10 71.70
CA ARG A 238 -9.71 -31.30 72.90
C ARG A 238 -9.37 -30.29 74.00
N GLY A 239 -10.33 -29.44 74.32
CA GLY A 239 -10.28 -28.48 75.43
C GLY A 239 -10.85 -29.03 76.75
N ASP A 240 -11.21 -28.11 77.65
CA ASP A 240 -11.80 -28.41 78.94
C ASP A 240 -13.31 -28.69 78.85
N CYS A 241 -13.80 -29.70 79.59
CA CYS A 241 -15.21 -30.06 79.60
C CYS A 241 -16.04 -29.20 80.57
N PHE A 242 -15.60 -27.98 80.87
CA PHE A 242 -16.35 -27.00 81.66
C PHE A 242 -17.31 -26.18 80.78
N THR A 243 -16.94 -25.97 79.52
CA THR A 243 -17.73 -25.32 78.47
C THR A 243 -18.04 -26.31 77.35
N TYR A 244 -19.26 -26.27 76.81
CA TYR A 244 -19.62 -27.12 75.67
C TYR A 244 -18.94 -26.59 74.39
N PRO A 245 -18.31 -27.44 73.55
CA PRO A 245 -17.64 -27.00 72.33
C PRO A 245 -18.58 -26.28 71.35
N GLU A 246 -18.05 -25.31 70.60
CA GLU A 246 -18.80 -24.55 69.59
C GLU A 246 -18.57 -25.07 68.17
N TRP A 247 -19.56 -24.87 67.31
CA TRP A 247 -19.47 -25.20 65.88
C TRP A 247 -18.45 -24.30 65.18
N GLU A 248 -17.58 -24.88 64.35
CA GLU A 248 -16.51 -24.15 63.66
C GLU A 248 -16.86 -23.71 62.22
N GLY A 249 -18.11 -23.89 61.79
CA GLY A 249 -18.58 -23.51 60.44
C GLY A 249 -18.23 -22.08 60.00
N PRO A 250 -18.44 -21.04 60.83
CA PRO A 250 -18.11 -19.66 60.46
C PRO A 250 -16.63 -19.44 60.15
N LYS A 251 -15.72 -20.16 60.84
CA LYS A 251 -14.27 -20.07 60.59
C LYS A 251 -13.92 -20.66 59.22
N TRP A 252 -14.61 -21.72 58.81
CA TRP A 252 -14.44 -22.32 57.49
C TRP A 252 -15.01 -21.42 56.38
N GLU A 253 -16.17 -20.82 56.59
CA GLU A 253 -16.76 -19.86 55.64
C GLU A 253 -15.85 -18.65 55.40
N GLU A 254 -15.29 -18.08 56.48
CA GLU A 254 -14.34 -16.96 56.40
C GLU A 254 -13.07 -17.36 55.63
N ALA A 255 -12.48 -18.52 55.94
CA ALA A 255 -11.30 -19.02 55.23
C ALA A 255 -11.56 -19.26 53.73
N LEU A 256 -12.72 -19.81 53.38
CA LEU A 256 -13.15 -20.01 51.99
C LEU A 256 -13.46 -18.69 51.27
N HIS A 257 -13.90 -17.66 51.99
CA HIS A 257 -14.12 -16.32 51.43
C HIS A 257 -12.79 -15.61 51.13
N VAL A 258 -11.83 -15.65 52.07
CA VAL A 258 -10.48 -15.08 51.86
C VAL A 258 -9.78 -15.75 50.68
N ARG A 259 -9.83 -17.09 50.59
CA ARG A 259 -9.32 -17.84 49.44
C ARG A 259 -9.94 -17.38 48.12
N ALA A 260 -11.26 -17.21 48.07
CA ALA A 260 -11.94 -16.75 46.86
C ALA A 260 -11.51 -15.33 46.44
N GLN A 261 -11.23 -14.43 47.39
CA GLN A 261 -10.70 -13.10 47.11
C GLN A 261 -9.27 -13.15 46.55
N GLU A 262 -8.39 -13.97 47.14
CA GLU A 262 -7.03 -14.20 46.63
C GLU A 262 -7.06 -14.79 45.20
N GLU A 263 -7.95 -15.75 44.98
CA GLU A 263 -8.16 -16.37 43.67
C GLU A 263 -8.64 -15.36 42.61
N GLN A 264 -9.55 -14.46 42.98
CA GLN A 264 -10.02 -13.43 42.06
C GLN A 264 -8.92 -12.40 41.76
N ALA A 265 -8.16 -11.95 42.77
CA ALA A 265 -7.05 -11.02 42.57
C ALA A 265 -5.95 -11.59 41.66
N ALA A 266 -5.62 -12.89 41.80
CA ALA A 266 -4.64 -13.56 40.95
C ALA A 266 -5.12 -13.69 39.48
N LEU A 267 -6.44 -13.85 39.28
CA LEU A 267 -7.04 -13.85 37.95
C LEU A 267 -6.97 -12.45 37.32
N ASP A 268 -7.34 -11.41 38.07
CA ASP A 268 -7.31 -10.03 37.58
C ASP A 268 -5.88 -9.59 37.21
N GLU A 269 -4.88 -9.95 38.02
CA GLU A 269 -3.45 -9.71 37.72
C GLU A 269 -3.00 -10.39 36.42
N ALA A 270 -3.46 -11.63 36.17
CA ALA A 270 -3.12 -12.37 34.95
C ALA A 270 -3.82 -11.84 33.70
N LEU A 271 -4.98 -11.19 33.84
CA LEU A 271 -5.76 -10.61 32.75
C LEU A 271 -5.30 -9.20 32.37
N LEU A 272 -4.68 -8.47 33.29
CA LEU A 272 -4.25 -7.07 33.10
C LEU A 272 -3.43 -6.81 31.81
N PRO A 273 -2.51 -7.69 31.36
CA PRO A 273 -1.80 -7.50 30.09
C PRO A 273 -2.70 -7.48 28.85
N LEU A 274 -3.90 -8.05 28.91
CA LEU A 274 -4.84 -8.14 27.78
C LEU A 274 -5.68 -6.88 27.58
N GLU A 275 -5.67 -5.94 28.55
CA GLU A 275 -6.47 -4.71 28.52
C GLU A 275 -5.82 -3.58 27.70
N GLY A 276 -4.55 -3.72 27.30
CA GLY A 276 -3.81 -2.72 26.52
C GLY A 276 -4.29 -2.57 25.06
N SER A 277 -3.99 -1.42 24.45
CA SER A 277 -4.27 -1.14 23.02
C SER A 277 -3.45 -2.00 22.07
N LEU A 278 -2.21 -2.33 22.47
CA LEU A 278 -1.30 -3.28 21.83
C LEU A 278 -1.16 -4.48 22.74
N ARG A 279 -1.92 -5.55 22.45
CA ARG A 279 -1.97 -6.74 23.30
C ARG A 279 -0.75 -7.63 23.15
N PHE A 280 -0.09 -7.58 21.99
CA PHE A 280 1.09 -8.39 21.70
C PHE A 280 2.17 -7.57 20.97
N PRO A 281 3.32 -7.28 21.61
CA PRO A 281 4.43 -6.54 21.00
C PRO A 281 5.02 -7.17 19.73
N CYS A 282 4.83 -8.48 19.54
CA CYS A 282 5.29 -9.19 18.35
C CYS A 282 4.61 -8.72 17.06
N VAL A 283 3.46 -8.04 17.13
CA VAL A 283 2.77 -7.48 15.96
C VAL A 283 3.54 -6.29 15.38
N GLU A 284 4.00 -5.37 16.24
CA GLU A 284 4.85 -4.24 15.82
C GLU A 284 6.16 -4.72 15.21
N GLU A 285 6.77 -5.73 15.83
CA GLU A 285 7.99 -6.33 15.29
C GLU A 285 7.74 -7.01 13.93
N ALA A 286 6.59 -7.65 13.73
CA ALA A 286 6.21 -8.23 12.45
C ALA A 286 5.96 -7.14 11.38
N LEU A 287 5.32 -6.03 11.73
CA LEU A 287 5.13 -4.87 10.84
C LEU A 287 6.48 -4.32 10.34
N GLY A 288 7.45 -4.15 11.25
CA GLY A 288 8.80 -3.69 10.89
C GLY A 288 9.61 -4.69 10.05
N ARG A 289 9.28 -5.99 10.13
CA ARG A 289 9.88 -7.06 9.29
C ARG A 289 9.21 -7.19 7.93
N GLY A 290 7.93 -6.85 7.80
CA GLY A 290 7.18 -6.81 6.55
C GLY A 290 6.05 -7.85 6.44
N PRO A 291 5.32 -7.86 5.31
CA PRO A 291 4.05 -8.60 5.19
C PRO A 291 4.20 -10.12 5.35
N LYS A 292 5.31 -10.70 4.92
CA LYS A 292 5.59 -12.14 5.12
C LYS A 292 5.74 -12.53 6.58
N ALA A 293 6.30 -11.65 7.41
CA ALA A 293 6.41 -11.89 8.84
C ALA A 293 5.03 -11.82 9.53
N LEU A 294 4.14 -10.93 9.06
CA LEU A 294 2.74 -10.87 9.50
C LEU A 294 1.95 -12.12 9.12
N GLU A 295 2.12 -12.62 7.89
CA GLU A 295 1.51 -13.89 7.45
C GLU A 295 2.01 -15.07 8.30
N ALA A 296 3.31 -15.13 8.61
CA ALA A 296 3.87 -16.15 9.48
C ALA A 296 3.33 -16.04 10.92
N LEU A 297 3.26 -14.82 11.47
CA LEU A 297 2.69 -14.57 12.80
C LEU A 297 1.22 -14.98 12.86
N LEU A 298 0.44 -14.70 11.80
CA LEU A 298 -0.97 -15.12 11.69
C LEU A 298 -1.12 -16.64 11.82
N MET A 299 -0.22 -17.41 11.22
CA MET A 299 -0.21 -18.87 11.35
C MET A 299 0.12 -19.30 12.79
N THR A 300 1.15 -18.71 13.40
CA THR A 300 1.51 -18.98 14.81
C THR A 300 0.37 -18.64 15.78
N LEU A 301 -0.36 -17.55 15.55
CA LEU A 301 -1.53 -17.17 16.34
C LEU A 301 -2.66 -18.20 16.23
N ARG A 302 -2.95 -18.68 15.01
CA ARG A 302 -3.97 -19.71 14.78
C ARG A 302 -3.61 -21.04 15.43
N GLU A 303 -2.34 -21.42 15.40
CA GLU A 303 -1.84 -22.60 16.10
C GLU A 303 -2.00 -22.45 17.62
N ALA A 304 -1.58 -21.31 18.19
CA ALA A 304 -1.76 -21.02 19.61
C ALA A 304 -3.23 -21.01 20.03
N GLN A 305 -4.12 -20.43 19.23
CA GLN A 305 -5.57 -20.48 19.46
C GLN A 305 -6.11 -21.91 19.48
N ALA A 306 -5.67 -22.75 18.53
CA ALA A 306 -6.08 -24.14 18.46
C ALA A 306 -5.62 -24.94 19.70
N GLU A 307 -4.38 -24.71 20.16
CA GLU A 307 -3.86 -25.31 21.38
C GLU A 307 -4.63 -24.86 22.63
N LEU A 308 -4.90 -23.56 22.77
CA LEU A 308 -5.64 -23.00 23.92
C LEU A 308 -7.09 -23.48 23.94
N LYS A 309 -7.73 -23.59 22.77
CA LYS A 309 -9.07 -24.17 22.64
C LYS A 309 -9.10 -25.65 23.03
N ALA A 310 -8.07 -26.41 22.66
CA ALA A 310 -7.93 -27.79 23.11
C ALA A 310 -7.72 -27.89 24.63
N LYS A 311 -6.97 -26.97 25.24
CA LYS A 311 -6.84 -26.87 26.71
C LYS A 311 -8.17 -26.54 27.37
N GLN A 312 -8.92 -25.57 26.84
CA GLN A 312 -10.25 -25.21 27.33
C GLN A 312 -11.22 -26.40 27.24
N ASP A 313 -11.23 -27.12 26.12
CA ASP A 313 -12.08 -28.30 25.94
C ASP A 313 -11.75 -29.41 26.96
N ARG A 314 -10.47 -29.68 27.23
CA ARG A 314 -10.04 -30.63 28.27
C ARG A 314 -10.46 -30.19 29.67
N LEU A 315 -10.38 -28.90 29.96
CA LEU A 315 -10.79 -28.34 31.24
C LEU A 315 -12.30 -28.48 31.48
N LEU A 316 -13.11 -28.28 30.44
CA LEU A 316 -14.55 -28.51 30.49
C LEU A 316 -14.89 -30.01 30.59
N GLU A 317 -14.11 -30.90 29.97
CA GLU A 317 -14.26 -32.34 30.17
C GLU A 317 -14.00 -32.73 31.63
N GLU A 318 -12.99 -32.14 32.29
CA GLU A 318 -12.74 -32.37 33.71
C GLU A 318 -13.91 -31.91 34.60
N LEU A 319 -14.50 -30.75 34.29
CA LEU A 319 -15.70 -30.25 34.96
C LEU A 319 -16.87 -31.24 34.78
N ASP A 320 -17.14 -31.65 33.54
CA ASP A 320 -18.23 -32.56 33.21
C ASP A 320 -18.05 -33.91 33.92
N GLU A 321 -16.81 -34.40 34.05
CA GLU A 321 -16.51 -35.61 34.83
C GLU A 321 -16.82 -35.43 36.32
N GLY A 322 -16.44 -34.30 36.92
CA GLY A 322 -16.77 -33.97 38.32
C GLY A 322 -18.27 -33.92 38.60
N LEU A 323 -19.06 -33.46 37.63
CA LEU A 323 -20.52 -33.35 37.74
C LEU A 323 -21.28 -34.61 37.29
N GLY A 324 -20.59 -35.66 36.82
CA GLY A 324 -21.23 -36.88 36.31
C GLY A 324 -21.90 -36.72 34.94
N LEU A 325 -21.47 -35.72 34.16
CA LEU A 325 -21.98 -35.37 32.82
C LEU A 325 -21.06 -35.84 31.68
N LYS A 326 -20.14 -36.78 31.97
CA LYS A 326 -19.14 -37.28 31.03
C LYS A 326 -19.75 -37.63 29.66
N GLY A 327 -19.23 -37.01 28.61
CA GLY A 327 -19.65 -37.25 27.22
C GLY A 327 -20.94 -36.53 26.78
N GLN A 328 -21.68 -35.89 27.68
CA GLN A 328 -22.89 -35.13 27.32
C GLN A 328 -22.55 -33.86 26.52
N ARG A 329 -21.47 -33.16 26.83
CA ARG A 329 -21.02 -31.96 26.09
C ARG A 329 -20.56 -32.31 24.68
N ALA A 330 -19.87 -33.43 24.52
CA ALA A 330 -19.52 -33.98 23.20
C ALA A 330 -20.77 -34.44 22.40
N ARG A 331 -21.81 -34.95 23.07
CA ARG A 331 -23.12 -35.25 22.44
C ARG A 331 -23.80 -33.96 21.99
N PHE A 332 -23.84 -32.92 22.84
CA PHE A 332 -24.38 -31.60 22.50
C PHE A 332 -23.67 -30.96 21.29
N LYS A 333 -22.32 -30.93 21.28
CA LYS A 333 -21.53 -30.43 20.13
C LYS A 333 -21.90 -31.16 18.82
N ARG A 334 -22.10 -32.49 18.86
CA ARG A 334 -22.51 -33.29 17.69
C ARG A 334 -23.94 -32.98 17.22
N LEU A 335 -24.88 -32.78 18.14
CA LEU A 335 -26.26 -32.41 17.81
C LEU A 335 -26.32 -30.99 17.23
N LYS A 336 -25.57 -30.04 17.79
CA LYS A 336 -25.46 -28.67 17.27
C LYS A 336 -24.92 -28.66 15.84
N ALA A 337 -23.81 -29.37 15.57
CA ALA A 337 -23.25 -29.48 14.22
C ALA A 337 -24.21 -30.16 13.21
N ARG A 338 -25.08 -31.07 13.66
CA ARG A 338 -26.14 -31.65 12.81
C ARG A 338 -27.23 -30.63 12.49
N LYS A 339 -27.68 -29.89 13.49
CA LYS A 339 -28.70 -28.84 13.37
C LYS A 339 -28.24 -27.72 12.42
N ASP A 340 -26.99 -27.25 12.56
CA ASP A 340 -26.41 -26.21 11.70
C ASP A 340 -26.29 -26.65 10.23
N ARG A 341 -26.18 -27.96 9.98
CA ARG A 341 -26.19 -28.57 8.64
C ARG A 341 -27.61 -28.90 8.13
N GLY A 342 -28.65 -28.44 8.82
CA GLY A 342 -30.05 -28.67 8.45
C GLY A 342 -30.54 -30.11 8.61
N ARG A 343 -29.85 -30.95 9.40
CA ARG A 343 -30.26 -32.34 9.64
C ARG A 343 -31.26 -32.44 10.80
N PRO A 344 -32.18 -33.41 10.79
CA PRO A 344 -33.14 -33.58 11.88
C PRO A 344 -32.43 -33.93 13.19
N VAL A 345 -32.83 -33.24 14.25
CA VAL A 345 -32.35 -33.38 15.62
C VAL A 345 -33.57 -33.37 16.53
N ASP A 346 -33.55 -34.18 17.60
CA ASP A 346 -34.58 -34.14 18.63
C ASP A 346 -34.57 -32.75 19.31
N PRO A 347 -35.65 -31.96 19.16
CA PRO A 347 -35.69 -30.59 19.68
C PRO A 347 -35.72 -30.54 21.20
N GLU A 348 -36.32 -31.52 21.86
CA GLU A 348 -36.43 -31.57 23.32
C GLU A 348 -35.07 -31.91 23.94
N GLU A 349 -34.39 -32.93 23.40
CA GLU A 349 -33.05 -33.30 23.84
C GLU A 349 -32.05 -32.15 23.61
N PHE A 350 -32.13 -31.49 22.46
CA PHE A 350 -31.26 -30.36 22.15
C PHE A 350 -31.48 -29.18 23.10
N ALA A 351 -32.74 -28.79 23.33
CA ALA A 351 -33.07 -27.69 24.22
C ALA A 351 -32.67 -27.98 25.68
N ALA A 352 -32.85 -29.21 26.14
CA ALA A 352 -32.43 -29.63 27.48
C ALA A 352 -30.91 -29.55 27.67
N LEU A 353 -30.12 -30.05 26.71
CA LEU A 353 -28.66 -29.98 26.77
C LEU A 353 -28.15 -28.53 26.60
N GLU A 354 -28.79 -27.74 25.74
CA GLU A 354 -28.46 -26.32 25.55
C GLU A 354 -28.69 -25.53 26.85
N ALA A 355 -29.84 -25.71 27.50
CA ALA A 355 -30.13 -25.07 28.77
C ALA A 355 -29.15 -25.50 29.87
N LEU A 356 -28.85 -26.80 29.96
CA LEU A 356 -27.91 -27.35 30.94
C LEU A 356 -26.52 -26.72 30.81
N PHE A 357 -25.92 -26.75 29.62
CA PHE A 357 -24.57 -26.22 29.42
C PHE A 357 -24.53 -24.70 29.49
N ARG A 358 -25.58 -24.00 29.05
CA ARG A 358 -25.68 -22.55 29.23
C ARG A 358 -25.67 -22.13 30.68
N GLU A 359 -26.36 -22.88 31.54
CA GLU A 359 -26.37 -22.64 32.98
C GLU A 359 -25.01 -22.94 33.63
N LEU A 360 -24.37 -24.05 33.27
CA LEU A 360 -23.04 -24.42 33.81
C LEU A 360 -21.94 -23.45 33.38
N ASP A 361 -21.92 -23.08 32.10
CA ASP A 361 -20.95 -22.12 31.56
C ASP A 361 -21.23 -20.73 32.16
N GLY A 362 -22.50 -20.35 32.34
CA GLY A 362 -22.89 -19.14 33.06
C GLY A 362 -22.47 -19.12 34.53
N ALA A 363 -22.51 -20.26 35.22
CA ALA A 363 -22.06 -20.38 36.61
C ALA A 363 -20.54 -20.23 36.74
N LEU A 364 -19.76 -20.79 35.79
CA LEU A 364 -18.31 -20.57 35.72
C LEU A 364 -17.99 -19.09 35.49
N GLU A 365 -18.65 -18.45 34.53
CA GLU A 365 -18.42 -17.04 34.18
C GLU A 365 -18.82 -16.09 35.32
N GLY A 366 -19.98 -16.32 35.92
CA GLY A 366 -20.50 -15.50 37.03
C GLY A 366 -19.83 -15.75 38.39
N GLY A 367 -18.93 -16.74 38.49
CA GLY A 367 -18.29 -17.09 39.75
C GLY A 367 -19.22 -17.75 40.78
N HIS A 368 -20.32 -18.33 40.32
CA HIS A 368 -21.30 -19.01 41.17
C HIS A 368 -20.88 -20.47 41.42
N LEU A 369 -19.75 -20.66 42.10
CA LEU A 369 -19.21 -22.00 42.41
C LEU A 369 -20.19 -22.87 43.22
N GLU A 370 -21.04 -22.25 44.04
CA GLU A 370 -22.06 -22.95 44.82
C GLU A 370 -23.05 -23.70 43.92
N ALA A 371 -23.42 -23.13 42.76
CA ALA A 371 -24.31 -23.81 41.80
C ALA A 371 -23.67 -25.07 41.18
N LEU A 372 -22.34 -25.11 41.07
CA LEU A 372 -21.59 -26.29 40.63
C LEU A 372 -21.52 -27.34 41.74
N LEU A 373 -21.26 -26.90 42.98
CA LEU A 373 -21.22 -27.76 44.17
C LEU A 373 -22.58 -28.40 44.47
N GLU A 374 -23.69 -27.68 44.28
CA GLU A 374 -25.05 -28.23 44.40
C GLU A 374 -25.36 -29.33 43.38
N ARG A 375 -24.68 -29.35 42.23
CA ARG A 375 -24.84 -30.40 41.21
C ARG A 375 -23.96 -31.60 41.47
N ASP A 376 -22.78 -31.39 42.03
CA ASP A 376 -21.89 -32.45 42.49
C ASP A 376 -22.60 -33.32 43.55
N ARG A 377 -22.62 -34.64 43.34
CA ARG A 377 -23.26 -35.58 44.27
C ARG A 377 -22.49 -35.69 45.58
N GLU A 378 -21.17 -35.73 45.50
CA GLU A 378 -20.30 -35.89 46.66
C GLU A 378 -20.33 -34.62 47.51
N ALA A 379 -20.29 -33.43 46.89
CA ALA A 379 -20.38 -32.17 47.63
C ALA A 379 -21.71 -32.02 48.38
N ARG A 380 -22.84 -32.41 47.77
CA ARG A 380 -24.15 -32.45 48.44
C ARG A 380 -24.19 -33.44 49.60
N ASP A 381 -23.61 -34.63 49.43
CA ASP A 381 -23.56 -35.63 50.50
C ASP A 381 -22.69 -35.15 51.67
N LEU A 382 -21.61 -34.41 51.39
CA LEU A 382 -20.78 -33.74 52.42
C LEU A 382 -21.56 -32.65 53.15
N GLN A 383 -22.26 -31.76 52.43
CA GLN A 383 -23.09 -30.71 53.05
C GLN A 383 -24.20 -31.29 53.93
N ARG A 384 -24.89 -32.35 53.48
CA ARG A 384 -25.93 -33.03 54.28
C ARG A 384 -25.37 -33.61 55.57
N LYS A 385 -24.18 -34.23 55.51
CA LYS A 385 -23.50 -34.77 56.70
C LYS A 385 -23.08 -33.65 57.66
N LEU A 386 -22.55 -32.55 57.14
CA LEU A 386 -22.20 -31.38 57.96
C LEU A 386 -23.44 -30.80 58.68
N ALA A 387 -24.55 -30.63 57.96
CA ALA A 387 -25.81 -30.16 58.55
C ALA A 387 -26.36 -31.13 59.61
N GLN A 388 -26.23 -32.44 59.39
CA GLN A 388 -26.61 -33.45 60.37
C GLN A 388 -25.74 -33.36 61.64
N LEU A 389 -24.41 -33.26 61.48
CA LEU A 389 -23.48 -33.13 62.61
C LEU A 389 -23.70 -31.83 63.40
N GLU A 390 -24.02 -30.73 62.73
CA GLU A 390 -24.38 -29.47 63.37
C GLU A 390 -25.65 -29.61 64.22
N GLN A 391 -26.68 -30.30 63.69
CA GLN A 391 -27.90 -30.58 64.43
C GLN A 391 -27.64 -31.49 65.65
N GLU A 392 -26.85 -32.56 65.49
CA GLU A 392 -26.47 -33.45 66.59
C GLU A 392 -25.70 -32.70 67.70
N LEU A 393 -24.81 -31.77 67.32
CA LEU A 393 -24.10 -30.90 68.26
C LEU A 393 -25.05 -29.93 68.98
N ALA A 394 -26.03 -29.37 68.28
CA ALA A 394 -27.03 -28.47 68.85
C ALA A 394 -27.95 -29.20 69.86
N GLU A 395 -28.43 -30.39 69.51
CA GLU A 395 -29.20 -31.26 70.42
C GLU A 395 -28.38 -31.66 71.66
N GLY A 396 -27.09 -31.97 71.46
CA GLY A 396 -26.12 -32.18 72.54
C GLY A 396 -25.94 -30.97 73.46
N ARG A 397 -25.97 -29.75 72.90
CA ARG A 397 -25.90 -28.49 73.66
C ARG A 397 -27.17 -28.22 74.47
N GLU A 398 -28.35 -28.51 73.93
CA GLU A 398 -29.62 -28.39 74.64
C GLU A 398 -29.71 -29.36 75.84
N THR A 399 -29.27 -30.61 75.62
CA THR A 399 -29.19 -31.63 76.68
C THR A 399 -28.11 -31.32 77.73
N TRP A 400 -27.04 -30.62 77.35
CA TRP A 400 -26.05 -30.08 78.27
C TRP A 400 -26.63 -28.96 79.15
N ASN A 401 -27.34 -28.00 78.55
CA ASN A 401 -27.89 -26.82 79.21
C ASN A 401 -29.05 -27.15 80.17
N THR A 402 -29.82 -28.21 79.90
CA THR A 402 -30.95 -28.65 80.74
C THR A 402 -30.52 -29.36 82.03
N GLN A 403 -29.23 -29.66 82.23
CA GLN A 403 -28.72 -30.24 83.48
C GLN A 403 -28.52 -29.17 84.57
N VAL A 404 -29.56 -28.93 85.37
CA VAL A 404 -29.52 -28.01 86.54
C VAL A 404 -28.77 -28.63 87.73
N GLU A 405 -27.93 -27.83 88.41
CA GLU A 405 -27.27 -28.16 89.67
C GLU A 405 -28.31 -28.46 90.77
N VAL A 406 -28.36 -29.70 91.28
CA VAL A 406 -29.11 -30.01 92.51
C VAL A 406 -28.14 -29.87 93.69
N PRO A 407 -28.47 -29.07 94.73
CA PRO A 407 -27.60 -28.87 95.88
C PRO A 407 -27.41 -30.18 96.66
N PRO A 408 -26.25 -30.39 97.31
CA PRO A 408 -25.98 -31.62 98.02
C PRO A 408 -26.97 -31.82 99.19
N PRO A 409 -27.41 -33.06 99.48
CA PRO A 409 -28.29 -33.32 100.62
C PRO A 409 -27.58 -32.99 101.95
N PRO A 410 -28.31 -32.54 102.99
CA PRO A 410 -27.71 -32.19 104.27
C PRO A 410 -27.08 -33.42 104.95
N LYS A 411 -25.88 -33.23 105.53
CA LYS A 411 -25.16 -34.28 106.28
C LYS A 411 -25.97 -34.73 107.50
N PRO A 412 -26.22 -36.04 107.72
CA PRO A 412 -26.82 -36.51 108.96
C PRO A 412 -25.81 -36.50 110.11
N GLN A 413 -26.20 -36.00 111.28
CA GLN A 413 -25.41 -36.03 112.51
C GLN A 413 -25.74 -37.29 113.34
N GLY A 414 -24.74 -38.11 113.67
CA GLY A 414 -24.90 -39.21 114.63
C GLY A 414 -23.80 -40.29 114.57
N PHE A 415 -23.34 -40.73 115.74
CA PHE A 415 -22.25 -41.71 115.95
C PHE A 415 -22.48 -43.05 115.22
N TRP A 416 -23.72 -43.54 115.16
CA TRP A 416 -24.09 -44.78 114.48
C TRP A 416 -24.08 -44.70 112.94
N ALA A 417 -24.19 -43.51 112.35
CA ALA A 417 -24.11 -43.32 110.90
C ALA A 417 -22.68 -43.41 110.38
N ARG A 418 -21.69 -42.89 111.13
CA ARG A 418 -20.26 -42.98 110.80
C ARG A 418 -19.72 -44.41 110.81
N LEU A 419 -20.23 -45.27 111.70
CA LEU A 419 -19.83 -46.68 111.76
C LEU A 419 -20.37 -47.49 110.58
N ARG A 420 -21.56 -47.14 110.06
CA ARG A 420 -22.14 -47.77 108.86
C ARG A 420 -21.41 -47.34 107.59
N GLU A 421 -20.95 -46.09 107.50
CA GLU A 421 -20.10 -45.64 106.38
C GLU A 421 -18.74 -46.37 106.34
N ARG A 422 -18.15 -46.73 107.48
CA ARG A 422 -16.81 -47.36 107.48
C ARG A 422 -16.81 -48.82 107.02
N PHE A 423 -17.95 -49.51 107.10
CA PHE A 423 -18.08 -50.93 106.73
C PHE A 423 -18.97 -51.17 105.48
N PHE A 424 -19.80 -50.20 105.05
CA PHE A 424 -20.70 -50.36 103.90
C PHE A 424 -20.76 -49.15 102.95
N SER A 425 -19.68 -48.35 102.84
CA SER A 425 -19.58 -47.38 101.75
C SER A 425 -19.01 -48.03 100.49
N ARG A 426 -19.89 -48.58 99.64
CA ARG A 426 -19.59 -48.59 98.20
C ARG A 426 -19.68 -47.12 97.73
N PRO A 427 -18.65 -46.56 97.08
CA PRO A 427 -18.81 -45.26 96.44
C PRO A 427 -19.92 -45.41 95.41
N VAL A 428 -21.04 -44.72 95.61
CA VAL A 428 -22.04 -44.51 94.56
C VAL A 428 -21.38 -43.54 93.57
N PRO A 429 -21.06 -43.96 92.34
CA PRO A 429 -20.52 -43.03 91.36
C PRO A 429 -21.56 -41.93 91.09
N SER A 430 -21.13 -40.67 91.16
CA SER A 430 -21.96 -39.53 90.80
C SER A 430 -22.27 -39.59 89.30
N SER A 431 -23.44 -40.14 88.95
CA SER A 431 -23.90 -40.35 87.57
C SER A 431 -23.91 -39.09 86.68
N ARG A 432 -23.82 -37.89 87.28
CA ARG A 432 -23.71 -36.60 86.56
C ARG A 432 -22.34 -36.31 85.98
N SER A 433 -21.26 -36.69 86.66
CA SER A 433 -19.89 -36.45 86.16
C SER A 433 -19.57 -37.32 84.94
N SER A 434 -20.20 -38.50 84.86
CA SER A 434 -20.09 -39.41 83.70
C SER A 434 -20.90 -38.94 82.49
N LEU A 435 -22.04 -38.25 82.68
CA LEU A 435 -22.89 -37.83 81.57
C LEU A 435 -22.35 -36.57 80.88
N ARG A 436 -21.94 -35.54 81.65
CA ARG A 436 -21.26 -34.37 81.08
C ARG A 436 -19.98 -34.78 80.36
N LYS A 437 -19.16 -35.65 80.95
CA LYS A 437 -17.96 -36.14 80.26
C LYS A 437 -18.28 -36.84 78.94
N ARG A 438 -19.34 -37.66 78.89
CA ARG A 438 -19.79 -38.32 77.65
C ARG A 438 -20.26 -37.32 76.59
N LEU A 439 -21.12 -36.37 76.94
CA LEU A 439 -21.59 -35.34 75.99
C LEU A 439 -20.44 -34.46 75.47
N CYS A 440 -19.43 -34.19 76.31
CA CYS A 440 -18.20 -33.50 75.90
C CYS A 440 -17.34 -34.36 74.96
N ASP A 441 -17.12 -35.64 75.28
CA ASP A 441 -16.36 -36.58 74.44
C ASP A 441 -17.03 -36.77 73.07
N GLU A 442 -18.36 -36.84 73.04
CA GLU A 442 -19.19 -36.93 71.84
C GLU A 442 -19.12 -35.64 71.01
N ALA A 443 -19.23 -34.46 71.64
CA ALA A 443 -19.09 -33.18 70.97
C ALA A 443 -17.72 -33.00 70.29
N TRP A 444 -16.63 -33.40 70.94
CA TRP A 444 -15.29 -33.35 70.33
C TRP A 444 -15.10 -34.38 69.22
N SER A 445 -15.79 -35.53 69.27
CA SER A 445 -15.82 -36.50 68.17
C SER A 445 -16.54 -35.91 66.95
N ILE A 446 -17.72 -35.31 67.18
CA ILE A 446 -18.51 -34.62 66.15
C ILE A 446 -17.70 -33.51 65.48
N LEU A 447 -17.01 -32.66 66.26
CA LEU A 447 -16.16 -31.60 65.70
C LEU A 447 -14.95 -32.16 64.93
N GLY A 448 -14.37 -33.27 65.37
CA GLY A 448 -13.29 -33.95 64.67
C GLY A 448 -13.73 -34.54 63.32
N GLU A 449 -14.92 -35.12 63.26
CA GLU A 449 -15.54 -35.63 62.03
C GLU A 449 -15.99 -34.49 61.11
N ALA A 450 -16.59 -33.44 61.66
CA ALA A 450 -16.98 -32.24 60.92
C ALA A 450 -15.79 -31.56 60.25
N HIS A 451 -14.62 -31.51 60.91
CA HIS A 451 -13.39 -30.99 60.31
C HIS A 451 -12.97 -31.76 59.06
N GLU A 452 -13.06 -33.09 59.09
CA GLU A 452 -12.72 -33.93 57.94
C GLU A 452 -13.69 -33.73 56.76
N PHE A 453 -14.98 -33.57 57.06
CA PHE A 453 -15.99 -33.26 56.04
C PHE A 453 -15.86 -31.83 55.49
N HIS A 454 -15.54 -30.84 56.32
CA HIS A 454 -15.24 -29.47 55.88
C HIS A 454 -14.00 -29.43 54.98
N ALA A 455 -12.93 -30.15 55.35
CA ALA A 455 -11.72 -30.25 54.52
C ALA A 455 -12.01 -30.91 53.17
N ALA A 456 -12.81 -31.98 53.15
CA ALA A 456 -13.25 -32.63 51.90
C ALA A 456 -14.10 -31.70 51.02
N TYR A 457 -15.00 -30.92 51.63
CA TYR A 457 -15.82 -29.93 50.92
C TYR A 457 -14.97 -28.79 50.36
N ALA A 458 -14.03 -28.27 51.15
CA ALA A 458 -13.09 -27.24 50.73
C ALA A 458 -12.26 -27.69 49.53
N ALA A 459 -11.76 -28.94 49.52
CA ALA A 459 -11.02 -29.50 48.39
C ALA A 459 -11.87 -29.59 47.11
N LYS A 460 -13.18 -29.85 47.21
CA LYS A 460 -14.10 -29.81 46.06
C LYS A 460 -14.29 -28.39 45.55
N ARG A 461 -14.47 -27.42 46.45
CA ARG A 461 -14.59 -26.00 46.09
C ARG A 461 -13.31 -25.48 45.43
N GLU A 462 -12.14 -25.80 45.95
CA GLU A 462 -10.84 -25.44 45.35
C GLU A 462 -10.71 -26.00 43.92
N ARG A 463 -11.12 -27.25 43.69
CA ARG A 463 -11.09 -27.86 42.35
C ARG A 463 -11.93 -27.05 41.36
N TYR A 464 -13.17 -26.71 41.72
CA TYR A 464 -14.04 -25.91 40.85
C TYR A 464 -13.57 -24.44 40.74
N GLY A 465 -12.96 -23.88 41.78
CA GLY A 465 -12.30 -22.58 41.75
C GLY A 465 -11.15 -22.53 40.75
N ARG A 466 -10.26 -23.52 40.78
CA ARG A 466 -9.17 -23.69 39.80
C ARG A 466 -9.71 -23.80 38.37
N ILE A 467 -10.71 -24.66 38.15
CA ILE A 467 -11.35 -24.84 36.85
C ILE A 467 -11.93 -23.52 36.36
N ARG A 468 -12.60 -22.75 37.23
CA ARG A 468 -13.11 -21.42 36.89
C ARG A 468 -11.98 -20.47 36.48
N GLN A 469 -10.95 -20.32 37.29
CA GLN A 469 -9.85 -19.38 37.01
C GLN A 469 -9.20 -19.68 35.66
N GLU A 470 -8.85 -20.95 35.42
CA GLU A 470 -8.27 -21.38 34.15
C GLU A 470 -9.25 -21.15 32.98
N TYR A 471 -10.54 -21.43 33.16
CA TYR A 471 -11.54 -21.25 32.11
C TYR A 471 -11.72 -19.77 31.73
N VAL A 472 -11.86 -18.88 32.71
CA VAL A 472 -12.03 -17.44 32.47
C VAL A 472 -10.77 -16.86 31.82
N PHE A 473 -9.59 -17.24 32.32
CA PHE A 473 -8.31 -16.84 31.72
C PHE A 473 -8.17 -17.30 30.27
N LEU A 474 -8.41 -18.58 29.98
CA LEU A 474 -8.34 -19.13 28.63
C LEU A 474 -9.35 -18.46 27.69
N ARG A 475 -10.55 -18.16 28.17
CA ARG A 475 -11.59 -17.48 27.37
C ARG A 475 -11.18 -16.06 27.02
N ALA A 476 -10.69 -15.28 27.98
CA ALA A 476 -10.21 -13.92 27.73
C ALA A 476 -9.03 -13.92 26.75
N LEU A 477 -8.09 -14.85 26.90
CA LEU A 477 -6.95 -15.00 26.00
C LEU A 477 -7.39 -15.38 24.58
N LEU A 478 -8.33 -16.32 24.44
CA LEU A 478 -8.88 -16.71 23.13
C LEU A 478 -9.59 -15.54 22.43
N LEU A 479 -10.35 -14.72 23.16
CA LEU A 479 -10.98 -13.51 22.61
C LEU A 479 -9.93 -12.51 22.14
N ALA A 480 -8.91 -12.24 22.96
CA ALA A 480 -7.82 -11.33 22.61
C ALA A 480 -7.06 -11.79 21.35
N LEU A 481 -6.77 -13.09 21.24
CA LEU A 481 -6.10 -13.65 20.06
C LEU A 481 -6.97 -13.59 18.80
N ALA A 482 -8.29 -13.80 18.93
CA ALA A 482 -9.22 -13.71 17.81
C ALA A 482 -9.35 -12.28 17.27
N GLU A 483 -9.38 -11.28 18.15
CA GLU A 483 -9.40 -9.88 17.75
C GLU A 483 -8.08 -9.46 17.07
N GLU A 484 -6.94 -9.93 17.55
CA GLU A 484 -5.64 -9.67 16.93
C GLU A 484 -5.46 -10.42 15.60
N GLU A 485 -5.98 -11.65 15.50
CA GLU A 485 -6.07 -12.36 14.22
C GLU A 485 -6.86 -11.54 13.19
N ALA A 486 -8.01 -10.99 13.58
CA ALA A 486 -8.84 -10.17 12.69
C ALA A 486 -8.12 -8.90 12.24
N ARG A 487 -7.43 -8.20 13.16
CA ARG A 487 -6.61 -7.02 12.84
C ARG A 487 -5.50 -7.33 11.84
N ILE A 488 -4.78 -8.44 12.03
CA ILE A 488 -3.73 -8.87 11.09
C ILE A 488 -4.29 -9.20 9.71
N GLN A 489 -5.43 -9.87 9.65
CA GLN A 489 -6.11 -10.13 8.37
C GLN A 489 -6.49 -8.84 7.66
N GLU A 490 -7.13 -7.91 8.36
CA GLU A 490 -7.53 -6.61 7.79
C GLU A 490 -6.32 -5.80 7.31
N GLY A 491 -5.25 -5.74 8.10
CA GLY A 491 -4.03 -5.05 7.70
C GLY A 491 -3.36 -5.67 6.47
N LEU A 492 -3.31 -6.99 6.37
CA LEU A 492 -2.81 -7.69 5.19
C LEU A 492 -3.68 -7.40 3.95
N GLU A 493 -5.00 -7.36 4.09
CA GLU A 493 -5.92 -7.00 3.00
C GLU A 493 -5.69 -5.57 2.51
N ARG A 494 -5.49 -4.61 3.43
CA ARG A 494 -5.19 -3.21 3.10
C ARG A 494 -3.86 -3.09 2.34
N ILE A 495 -2.82 -3.79 2.80
CA ILE A 495 -1.50 -3.82 2.14
C ILE A 495 -1.63 -4.43 0.73
N GLN A 496 -2.37 -5.53 0.58
CA GLN A 496 -2.57 -6.15 -0.74
C GLN A 496 -3.43 -5.28 -1.67
N GLY A 497 -4.39 -4.54 -1.12
CA GLY A 497 -5.32 -3.66 -1.84
C GLY A 497 -4.71 -2.33 -2.28
N PHE A 498 -3.69 -1.82 -1.57
CA PHE A 498 -3.04 -0.56 -1.95
C PHE A 498 -2.37 -0.65 -3.32
N ARG A 499 -2.61 0.38 -4.14
CA ARG A 499 -2.06 0.54 -5.48
C ARG A 499 -1.57 1.98 -5.63
N PRO A 500 -0.24 2.20 -5.68
CA PRO A 500 0.28 3.55 -5.83
C PRO A 500 -0.12 4.16 -7.17
N LYS A 501 -0.37 5.47 -7.18
CA LYS A 501 -0.71 6.23 -8.39
C LYS A 501 0.46 6.19 -9.38
N THR A 502 0.20 5.65 -10.56
CA THR A 502 1.14 5.70 -11.69
C THR A 502 0.77 6.91 -12.56
N PRO A 503 1.68 7.87 -12.79
CA PRO A 503 1.38 9.01 -13.64
C PRO A 503 1.22 8.51 -15.07
N SER A 504 0.02 8.68 -15.62
CA SER A 504 -0.18 8.52 -17.06
C SER A 504 0.27 9.81 -17.73
N ARG A 505 1.49 9.79 -18.30
CA ARG A 505 1.87 10.83 -19.26
C ARG A 505 1.37 10.41 -20.63
N PRO A 506 0.57 11.24 -21.32
CA PRO A 506 0.24 10.96 -22.71
C PRO A 506 1.55 10.92 -23.50
N ALA A 507 1.85 9.78 -24.11
CA ALA A 507 3.03 9.63 -24.94
C ALA A 507 2.92 10.59 -26.14
N ASN A 508 3.94 11.43 -26.34
CA ASN A 508 4.00 12.27 -27.54
C ASN A 508 4.29 11.37 -28.74
N PRO A 509 3.41 11.29 -29.77
CA PRO A 509 3.61 10.43 -30.93
C PRO A 509 4.89 10.70 -31.73
N LEU A 510 5.47 11.90 -31.61
CA LEU A 510 6.74 12.26 -32.25
C LEU A 510 7.97 11.82 -31.44
N VAL A 511 7.79 11.15 -30.30
CA VAL A 511 8.87 10.69 -29.42
C VAL A 511 8.76 9.19 -29.21
N VAL A 512 9.68 8.44 -29.82
CA VAL A 512 9.82 7.00 -29.61
C VAL A 512 10.73 6.76 -28.42
N GLN A 513 10.15 6.29 -27.32
CA GLN A 513 10.90 6.01 -26.10
C GLN A 513 11.32 4.54 -26.04
N LEU A 514 12.63 4.29 -26.06
CA LEU A 514 13.18 2.97 -25.78
C LEU A 514 13.19 2.71 -24.27
N PRO A 515 13.01 1.45 -23.82
CA PRO A 515 13.10 1.11 -22.41
C PRO A 515 14.45 1.53 -21.81
N GLY A 516 14.35 2.25 -20.70
CA GLY A 516 15.45 2.80 -19.93
C GLY A 516 16.21 1.80 -19.08
N PRO A 517 17.43 2.14 -18.63
CA PRO A 517 18.00 1.49 -17.46
C PRO A 517 17.04 1.63 -16.28
N ARG A 518 16.86 0.54 -15.54
CA ARG A 518 16.15 0.56 -14.25
C ARG A 518 17.14 0.34 -13.12
N PRO A 519 16.85 0.81 -11.89
CA PRO A 519 17.64 0.46 -10.73
C PRO A 519 17.76 -1.07 -10.61
N PRO A 520 18.90 -1.60 -10.16
CA PRO A 520 19.05 -3.04 -9.98
C PRO A 520 18.07 -3.56 -8.93
N ARG A 521 17.59 -4.80 -9.08
CA ARG A 521 16.65 -5.42 -8.12
C ARG A 521 17.17 -5.43 -6.68
N SER A 522 18.49 -5.48 -6.49
CA SER A 522 19.12 -5.37 -5.17
C SER A 522 18.86 -4.02 -4.51
N ALA A 523 18.87 -2.91 -5.26
CA ALA A 523 18.58 -1.57 -4.73
C ALA A 523 17.12 -1.47 -4.27
N TYR A 524 16.18 -1.99 -5.06
CA TYR A 524 14.77 -2.08 -4.65
C TYR A 524 14.58 -2.82 -3.33
N ARG A 525 15.25 -3.97 -3.15
CA ARG A 525 15.17 -4.74 -1.91
C ARG A 525 15.76 -3.99 -0.72
N GLN A 526 16.90 -3.32 -0.90
CA GLN A 526 17.55 -2.55 0.17
C GLN A 526 16.67 -1.37 0.61
N GLU A 527 16.10 -0.63 -0.35
CA GLU A 527 15.22 0.49 -0.04
C GLU A 527 13.90 0.02 0.59
N ALA A 528 13.32 -1.08 0.11
CA ALA A 528 12.14 -1.69 0.72
C ALA A 528 12.40 -2.10 2.19
N GLN A 529 13.53 -2.75 2.48
CA GLN A 529 13.93 -3.10 3.85
C GLN A 529 14.14 -1.87 4.73
N ARG A 530 14.66 -0.78 4.17
CA ARG A 530 14.84 0.49 4.89
C ARG A 530 13.48 1.08 5.30
N LEU A 531 12.55 1.19 4.35
CA LEU A 531 11.20 1.72 4.58
C LEU A 531 10.40 0.85 5.56
N LEU A 532 10.53 -0.48 5.48
CA LEU A 532 9.92 -1.39 6.46
C LEU A 532 10.42 -1.13 7.89
N ARG A 533 11.73 -0.94 8.09
CA ARG A 533 12.30 -0.59 9.40
C ARG A 533 11.90 0.80 9.89
N GLU A 534 11.60 1.72 8.97
CA GLU A 534 11.11 3.06 9.28
C GLU A 534 9.61 3.09 9.62
N GLY A 535 8.89 1.96 9.50
CA GLY A 535 7.50 1.86 9.89
C GLY A 535 6.50 2.20 8.77
N ILE A 536 6.87 2.07 7.50
CA ILE A 536 6.00 2.46 6.37
C ILE A 536 4.61 1.78 6.38
N LEU A 537 4.50 0.59 6.96
CA LEU A 537 3.22 -0.14 7.05
C LEU A 537 2.29 0.41 8.15
N ASP A 538 2.81 1.19 9.10
CA ASP A 538 2.03 1.75 10.21
C ASP A 538 1.00 2.77 9.69
N HIS A 539 1.29 3.42 8.56
CA HIS A 539 0.37 4.32 7.84
C HIS A 539 -0.91 3.62 7.38
N LEU A 540 -0.82 2.34 6.99
CA LEU A 540 -2.00 1.54 6.61
C LEU A 540 -2.67 0.86 7.81
N TRP A 541 -1.91 0.67 8.90
CA TRP A 541 -2.32 -0.11 10.06
C TRP A 541 -3.05 0.73 11.12
N SER A 542 -2.58 1.95 11.41
CA SER A 542 -3.02 2.72 12.58
C SER A 542 -3.61 4.10 12.26
N THR A 543 -3.00 4.83 11.32
CA THR A 543 -3.35 6.23 11.01
C THR A 543 -4.22 6.39 9.75
N GLU A 544 -4.27 5.37 8.88
CA GLU A 544 -4.90 5.43 7.55
C GLU A 544 -4.43 6.64 6.72
N ASP A 545 -3.18 7.06 6.90
CA ASP A 545 -2.59 8.22 6.23
C ASP A 545 -1.98 7.82 4.88
N LEU A 546 -2.83 7.76 3.87
CA LEU A 546 -2.43 7.43 2.50
C LEU A 546 -1.55 8.50 1.85
N GLU A 547 -1.66 9.76 2.28
CA GLU A 547 -0.84 10.85 1.74
C GLU A 547 0.60 10.72 2.22
N ALA A 548 0.82 10.52 3.52
CA ALA A 548 2.14 10.28 4.09
C ALA A 548 2.81 9.03 3.48
N LEU A 549 2.05 7.95 3.29
CA LEU A 549 2.54 6.75 2.60
C LEU A 549 3.00 7.03 1.17
N GLU A 550 2.22 7.78 0.38
CA GLU A 550 2.60 8.14 -1.00
C GLU A 550 3.87 9.02 -1.03
N GLU A 551 4.02 9.94 -0.08
CA GLU A 551 5.21 10.81 0.03
C GLU A 551 6.48 10.04 0.39
N GLU A 552 6.42 9.14 1.38
CA GLU A 552 7.56 8.31 1.78
C GLU A 552 8.00 7.35 0.66
N LEU A 553 7.03 6.75 -0.04
CA LEU A 553 7.30 5.93 -1.22
C LEU A 553 7.96 6.74 -2.33
N LEU A 554 7.50 7.97 -2.57
CA LEU A 554 8.10 8.85 -3.57
C LEU A 554 9.53 9.24 -3.18
N GLU A 555 9.81 9.48 -1.89
CA GLU A 555 11.16 9.77 -1.42
C GLU A 555 12.09 8.57 -1.56
N GLY A 556 11.61 7.36 -1.22
CA GLY A 556 12.32 6.11 -1.49
C GLY A 556 12.60 5.92 -2.98
N ALA A 557 11.63 6.25 -3.82
CA ALA A 557 11.80 6.20 -5.27
C ALA A 557 12.80 7.24 -5.81
N ARG A 558 12.91 8.44 -5.19
CA ARG A 558 13.96 9.41 -5.51
C ARG A 558 15.36 8.90 -5.15
N ARG A 559 15.50 8.16 -4.04
CA ARG A 559 16.76 7.47 -3.68
C ARG A 559 17.11 6.39 -4.69
N LEU A 560 16.13 5.58 -5.12
CA LEU A 560 16.33 4.58 -6.18
C LEU A 560 16.72 5.22 -7.51
N LEU A 561 16.13 6.35 -7.85
CA LEU A 561 16.43 7.08 -9.08
C LEU A 561 17.91 7.47 -9.15
N ALA A 562 18.52 7.89 -8.03
CA ALA A 562 19.94 8.20 -7.95
C ALA A 562 20.86 6.99 -8.18
N LEU A 563 20.36 5.77 -8.01
CA LEU A 563 21.07 4.51 -8.25
C LEU A 563 20.82 3.94 -9.66
N THR A 564 20.07 4.66 -10.50
CA THR A 564 19.81 4.24 -11.87
C THR A 564 21.09 4.42 -12.69
N PRO A 565 21.58 3.39 -13.40
CA PRO A 565 22.78 3.53 -14.18
C PRO A 565 22.56 4.54 -15.33
N PRO A 566 23.62 5.22 -15.78
CA PRO A 566 23.50 6.15 -16.90
C PRO A 566 22.96 5.42 -18.14
N PRO A 567 22.15 6.09 -18.99
CA PRO A 567 21.63 5.48 -20.19
C PRO A 567 22.80 5.01 -21.08
N GLY A 568 22.78 3.73 -21.44
CA GLY A 568 23.71 3.19 -22.44
C GLY A 568 23.41 3.73 -23.84
N PRO A 569 24.24 3.38 -24.85
CA PRO A 569 24.02 3.81 -26.23
C PRO A 569 22.62 3.44 -26.74
N LEU A 570 22.09 4.25 -27.65
CA LEU A 570 20.86 3.95 -28.36
C LEU A 570 21.16 2.84 -29.37
N ASN A 571 20.79 1.60 -29.01
CA ASN A 571 20.83 0.45 -29.91
C ASN A 571 19.37 0.14 -30.27
N PRO A 572 18.77 0.84 -31.25
CA PRO A 572 17.37 0.62 -31.62
C PRO A 572 17.18 -0.78 -32.18
N SER A 573 16.09 -1.44 -31.80
CA SER A 573 15.64 -2.64 -32.51
C SER A 573 15.02 -2.24 -33.85
N PRO A 574 14.94 -3.15 -34.84
CA PRO A 574 14.27 -2.88 -36.11
C PRO A 574 12.83 -2.37 -35.94
N GLU A 575 12.11 -2.87 -34.93
CA GLU A 575 10.73 -2.44 -34.63
C GLU A 575 10.69 -1.01 -34.11
N ALA A 576 11.59 -0.64 -33.19
CA ALA A 576 11.66 0.73 -32.69
C ALA A 576 12.09 1.71 -33.78
N TRP A 577 12.97 1.27 -34.69
CA TRP A 577 13.36 2.05 -35.85
C TRP A 577 12.17 2.27 -36.81
N ALA A 578 11.38 1.23 -37.08
CA ALA A 578 10.16 1.34 -37.89
C ALA A 578 9.14 2.33 -37.28
N LEU A 579 8.96 2.28 -35.96
CA LEU A 579 8.12 3.25 -35.24
C LEU A 579 8.65 4.68 -35.37
N LEU A 580 9.98 4.88 -35.32
CA LEU A 580 10.58 6.20 -35.52
C LEU A 580 10.34 6.70 -36.95
N VAL A 581 10.45 5.83 -37.95
CA VAL A 581 10.20 6.17 -39.35
C VAL A 581 8.74 6.56 -39.57
N GLU A 582 7.81 5.83 -38.98
CA GLU A 582 6.39 6.15 -38.98
C GLU A 582 6.12 7.51 -38.30
N ALA A 583 6.65 7.72 -37.10
CA ALA A 583 6.51 8.97 -36.38
C ALA A 583 7.13 10.17 -37.15
N ALA A 584 8.23 9.94 -37.87
CA ALA A 584 8.93 10.93 -38.68
C ALA A 584 8.31 11.12 -40.08
N THR A 585 7.10 10.61 -40.34
CA THR A 585 6.36 10.93 -41.57
C THR A 585 6.14 12.46 -41.68
N PRO A 586 6.25 13.08 -42.87
CA PRO A 586 5.98 14.50 -43.06
C PRO A 586 4.70 14.95 -42.34
N GLN A 587 4.85 15.94 -41.46
CA GLN A 587 3.75 16.44 -40.63
C GLN A 587 2.87 17.43 -41.39
N VAL A 588 2.39 16.97 -42.53
CA VAL A 588 1.47 17.65 -43.43
C VAL A 588 0.94 16.60 -44.42
N PRO A 589 -0.34 16.61 -44.78
CA PRO A 589 -0.86 15.65 -45.74
C PRO A 589 -0.41 16.04 -47.17
N VAL A 590 0.43 15.22 -47.79
CA VAL A 590 1.01 15.49 -49.12
C VAL A 590 0.55 14.45 -50.13
N ARG A 591 0.11 14.84 -51.32
CA ARG A 591 -0.18 13.95 -52.47
C ARG A 591 1.10 13.32 -53.01
N THR A 592 1.03 12.12 -53.56
CA THR A 592 2.19 11.44 -54.14
C THR A 592 2.22 11.75 -55.62
N TRP A 593 3.30 12.36 -56.08
CA TRP A 593 3.54 12.53 -57.51
C TRP A 593 4.88 11.89 -57.92
N PRO A 594 5.00 11.37 -59.16
CA PRO A 594 6.25 10.76 -59.65
C PRO A 594 7.47 11.69 -59.60
N GLU A 595 7.26 13.00 -59.70
CA GLU A 595 8.28 14.05 -59.66
C GLU A 595 8.84 14.34 -58.26
N HIS A 596 8.11 13.92 -57.21
CA HIS A 596 8.56 14.09 -55.85
C HIS A 596 9.75 13.19 -55.54
N ARG A 597 10.68 13.75 -54.78
CA ARG A 597 11.87 13.11 -54.24
C ARG A 597 11.76 13.08 -52.72
N ALA A 598 12.25 12.00 -52.14
CA ALA A 598 12.38 11.84 -50.71
C ALA A 598 13.85 11.84 -50.30
N TYR A 599 14.13 12.27 -49.07
CA TYR A 599 15.46 12.23 -48.48
C TYR A 599 15.35 12.08 -46.96
N ALA A 600 16.15 11.17 -46.40
CA ALA A 600 16.26 10.95 -44.96
C ALA A 600 17.58 11.49 -44.43
N TYR A 601 17.53 12.14 -43.27
CA TYR A 601 18.71 12.56 -42.52
C TYR A 601 18.61 12.13 -41.07
N VAL A 602 19.67 11.53 -40.56
CA VAL A 602 19.77 11.09 -39.18
C VAL A 602 20.75 11.98 -38.43
N LEU A 603 20.27 12.51 -37.30
CA LEU A 603 21.12 13.15 -36.31
C LEU A 603 21.33 12.16 -35.17
N GLY A 604 22.56 11.68 -35.01
CA GLY A 604 22.95 10.69 -34.01
C GLY A 604 23.37 9.38 -34.65
N ASP A 605 23.84 8.45 -33.82
CA ASP A 605 24.28 7.12 -34.27
C ASP A 605 23.07 6.18 -34.41
N ALA A 606 22.77 5.75 -35.64
CA ALA A 606 21.71 4.80 -35.96
C ALA A 606 22.22 3.37 -36.29
N GLN A 607 23.50 3.06 -36.01
CA GLN A 607 24.11 1.72 -36.11
C GLN A 607 23.80 0.95 -37.41
N GLY A 608 23.79 1.63 -38.55
CA GLY A 608 23.60 1.00 -39.85
C GLY A 608 22.15 0.66 -40.21
N MET A 609 21.17 1.13 -39.44
CA MET A 609 19.76 1.11 -39.84
C MET A 609 19.57 2.03 -41.05
N ARG A 610 19.23 1.46 -42.20
CA ARG A 610 18.94 2.18 -43.44
C ARG A 610 17.52 1.94 -43.89
N TRP A 611 16.96 2.93 -44.55
CA TRP A 611 15.68 2.87 -45.26
C TRP A 611 15.92 3.15 -46.75
N GLY A 612 14.98 2.75 -47.63
CA GLY A 612 15.10 2.83 -49.09
C GLY A 612 15.26 4.23 -49.72
N GLU A 613 15.54 5.25 -48.91
CA GLU A 613 15.67 6.66 -49.29
C GLU A 613 17.16 7.08 -49.46
N PRO A 614 17.49 8.12 -50.24
CA PRO A 614 18.81 8.74 -50.15
C PRO A 614 19.03 9.28 -48.73
N TYR A 615 20.13 8.87 -48.11
CA TYR A 615 20.37 8.90 -46.67
C TYR A 615 21.63 9.70 -46.31
N GLY A 616 21.57 10.50 -45.25
CA GLY A 616 22.72 11.17 -44.63
C GLY A 616 22.75 11.01 -43.11
N GLU A 617 23.94 11.06 -42.50
CA GLU A 617 24.15 10.88 -41.06
C GLU A 617 25.13 11.93 -40.53
N GLU A 618 24.80 12.52 -39.39
CA GLU A 618 25.66 13.48 -38.69
C GLU A 618 25.65 13.23 -37.18
N PRO A 619 26.77 13.42 -36.47
CA PRO A 619 26.80 13.30 -35.02
C PRO A 619 25.82 14.26 -34.34
N TRP A 620 25.16 13.75 -33.30
CA TRP A 620 24.20 14.49 -32.49
C TRP A 620 24.52 14.37 -31.00
N ARG A 621 23.52 14.57 -30.14
CA ARG A 621 23.64 14.37 -28.70
C ARG A 621 23.69 12.88 -28.37
N GLU A 622 24.48 12.55 -27.36
CA GLU A 622 24.50 11.21 -26.80
C GLU A 622 23.12 10.82 -26.25
N GLY A 623 22.68 9.59 -26.52
CA GLY A 623 21.41 9.06 -26.03
C GLY A 623 20.16 9.56 -26.75
N GLU A 624 20.33 10.29 -27.85
CA GLU A 624 19.26 10.85 -28.67
C GLU A 624 19.51 10.59 -30.17
N VAL A 625 18.51 10.12 -30.90
CA VAL A 625 18.51 10.06 -32.36
C VAL A 625 17.33 10.86 -32.89
N VAL A 626 17.56 11.73 -33.85
CA VAL A 626 16.49 12.47 -34.54
C VAL A 626 16.49 12.07 -36.00
N LEU A 627 15.32 11.65 -36.50
CA LEU A 627 15.11 11.32 -37.90
C LEU A 627 14.34 12.47 -38.57
N LEU A 628 14.92 12.99 -39.65
CA LEU A 628 14.32 13.99 -40.52
C LEU A 628 13.98 13.32 -41.85
N ARG A 629 12.72 13.35 -42.26
CA ARG A 629 12.28 12.86 -43.58
C ARG A 629 11.72 14.01 -44.38
N MET A 630 12.28 14.24 -45.55
CA MET A 630 11.96 15.37 -46.40
C MET A 630 11.32 14.92 -47.70
N VAL A 631 10.32 15.66 -48.17
CA VAL A 631 9.67 15.45 -49.48
C VAL A 631 9.71 16.76 -50.27
N TYR A 632 10.16 16.70 -51.52
CA TYR A 632 10.34 17.87 -52.39
C TYR A 632 10.42 17.51 -53.88
N PRO A 633 10.20 18.46 -54.82
CA PRO A 633 9.60 19.77 -54.57
C PRO A 633 8.13 19.62 -54.24
N LEU A 634 7.60 20.46 -53.35
CA LEU A 634 6.16 20.58 -53.14
C LEU A 634 5.61 21.82 -53.86
N VAL A 635 4.31 21.79 -54.15
CA VAL A 635 3.52 22.98 -54.48
C VAL A 635 2.28 23.05 -53.57
N PRO A 636 1.65 24.22 -53.39
CA PRO A 636 0.44 24.36 -52.56
C PRO A 636 -0.71 23.41 -52.96
N GLU A 637 -0.78 23.03 -54.23
CA GLU A 637 -1.75 22.08 -54.78
C GLU A 637 -1.49 20.63 -54.36
N ASP A 638 -0.26 20.31 -53.94
CA ASP A 638 0.12 18.98 -53.45
C ASP A 638 -0.40 18.71 -52.04
N LEU A 639 -0.75 19.77 -51.30
CA LEU A 639 -1.32 19.63 -49.96
C LEU A 639 -2.75 19.08 -50.07
N TRP A 640 -2.99 17.92 -49.47
CA TRP A 640 -4.29 17.25 -49.55
C TRP A 640 -5.37 18.05 -48.81
N ARG A 641 -6.36 18.57 -49.55
CA ARG A 641 -7.37 19.50 -49.04
C ARG A 641 -8.62 18.86 -48.41
N GLU A 642 -8.94 17.59 -48.71
CA GLU A 642 -10.26 17.00 -48.37
C GLU A 642 -10.35 16.33 -46.99
N GLY A 643 -9.31 16.38 -46.16
CA GLY A 643 -9.36 15.89 -44.77
C GLY A 643 -9.78 16.95 -43.74
N ALA A 644 -10.15 18.15 -44.19
CA ALA A 644 -10.43 19.30 -43.33
C ALA A 644 -11.94 19.53 -43.07
N GLU A 645 -12.77 18.49 -43.21
CA GLU A 645 -14.05 18.49 -42.50
C GLU A 645 -13.81 18.16 -41.02
N PRO A 646 -14.53 18.79 -40.08
CA PRO A 646 -14.41 18.48 -38.67
C PRO A 646 -14.98 17.07 -38.43
N LEU A 647 -14.13 16.06 -38.52
CA LEU A 647 -14.51 14.68 -38.20
C LEU A 647 -14.72 14.57 -36.69
N ALA A 648 -15.92 14.08 -36.36
CA ALA A 648 -16.55 14.07 -35.05
C ALA A 648 -15.66 13.56 -33.91
N GLU A 649 -15.91 14.09 -32.71
CA GLU A 649 -15.32 13.61 -31.46
C GLU A 649 -15.51 12.10 -31.28
N GLU A 650 -14.39 11.45 -30.94
CA GLU A 650 -14.22 10.10 -30.41
C GLU A 650 -15.37 9.10 -30.60
N GLY A 651 -15.12 8.11 -31.47
CA GLY A 651 -15.67 6.78 -31.24
C GLY A 651 -16.26 6.03 -32.42
N GLU A 652 -15.76 6.14 -33.66
CA GLU A 652 -16.00 5.10 -34.68
C GLU A 652 -14.75 4.89 -35.56
N PRO A 653 -14.37 3.64 -35.88
CA PRO A 653 -13.34 3.39 -36.87
C PRO A 653 -13.88 3.81 -38.24
N LEU A 654 -13.29 4.84 -38.85
CA LEU A 654 -13.64 5.27 -40.20
C LEU A 654 -13.42 4.10 -41.17
N LEU A 655 -14.53 3.63 -41.76
CA LEU A 655 -14.51 2.72 -42.91
C LEU A 655 -13.56 3.28 -43.97
N GLU A 656 -12.66 2.41 -44.44
CA GLU A 656 -11.73 2.66 -45.54
C GLU A 656 -12.45 3.30 -46.73
N ALA A 657 -12.35 4.62 -46.86
CA ALA A 657 -12.66 5.29 -48.11
C ALA A 657 -11.60 4.84 -49.12
N ALA A 658 -12.03 4.13 -50.15
CA ALA A 658 -11.16 3.65 -51.22
C ALA A 658 -10.31 4.82 -51.78
N PRO A 659 -9.00 4.60 -52.02
CA PRO A 659 -8.18 5.64 -52.62
C PRO A 659 -8.77 6.05 -53.98
N PRO A 660 -8.81 7.34 -54.33
CA PRO A 660 -9.29 7.77 -55.63
C PRO A 660 -8.46 7.09 -56.72
N LYS A 661 -9.15 6.56 -57.73
CA LYS A 661 -8.53 6.07 -58.96
C LYS A 661 -8.02 7.26 -59.76
N ASP A 662 -6.80 7.69 -59.48
CA ASP A 662 -6.03 8.56 -60.38
C ASP A 662 -4.93 7.72 -61.05
N ASP A 663 -4.99 7.67 -62.39
CA ASP A 663 -4.13 6.90 -63.31
C ASP A 663 -2.68 7.42 -63.39
N LEU A 664 -2.03 7.70 -62.26
CA LEU A 664 -0.62 8.09 -62.19
C LEU A 664 0.14 7.03 -61.39
N ARG A 665 1.20 6.48 -62.01
CA ARG A 665 1.96 5.37 -61.44
C ARG A 665 2.38 5.71 -60.00
N PRO A 666 2.11 4.82 -59.02
CA PRO A 666 2.59 5.02 -57.66
C PRO A 666 4.11 5.15 -57.66
N ASN A 667 4.63 6.09 -56.88
CA ASN A 667 6.04 6.19 -56.58
C ASN A 667 6.25 5.37 -55.29
N PRO A 668 6.62 4.07 -55.37
CA PRO A 668 6.63 3.18 -54.21
C PRO A 668 7.55 3.66 -53.10
N LEU A 669 8.62 4.37 -53.45
CA LEU A 669 9.55 4.98 -52.49
C LEU A 669 8.91 6.17 -51.75
N LEU A 670 8.02 6.90 -52.42
CA LEU A 670 7.28 8.02 -51.83
C LEU A 670 6.06 7.55 -51.04
N ASP A 671 5.45 6.45 -51.47
CA ASP A 671 4.42 5.74 -50.71
C ASP A 671 5.03 5.25 -49.38
N GLU A 672 6.26 4.71 -49.34
CA GLU A 672 6.99 4.39 -48.09
C GLU A 672 7.29 5.64 -47.21
N VAL A 673 7.57 6.79 -47.84
CA VAL A 673 7.88 8.06 -47.16
C VAL A 673 6.70 8.70 -46.49
N LEU A 674 5.55 8.57 -47.12
CA LEU A 674 4.27 9.04 -46.60
C LEU A 674 3.51 7.93 -45.87
N GLY A 675 4.11 6.74 -45.81
CA GLY A 675 3.65 5.61 -45.03
C GLY A 675 2.45 4.85 -45.61
N LEU A 676 2.27 4.83 -46.91
CA LEU A 676 1.18 4.18 -47.63
C LEU A 676 1.48 2.72 -48.00
N LEU A 677 2.69 2.24 -47.65
CA LEU A 677 3.10 0.83 -47.60
C LEU A 677 3.31 0.45 -46.13
#